data_AF-A0A2D9N1Y0-F1
#
_entry.id   AF-A0A2D9N1Y0-F1
#
_cell.length_a   1.000
_cell.length_b   1.000
_cell.length_c   1.000
_cell.angle_alpha   90.00
_cell.angle_beta   90.00
_cell.angle_gamma   90.00
#
_symmetry.space_group_name_H-M   'P 1'
#
loop_
_entity.id
_entity.type
_entity.pdbx_description
1 polymer ?
#
loop_
_entity_poly.entity_id
_entity_poly.type
_entity_poly.pdbx_seq_one_letter_code
_entity_poly.pdbx_strand_id
1 'polypeptide(L)'
;MKYVICCIAFCFGMTSVSGQFLAKKEKLQKFEGFFNFHYSETEGNIYLEVDQLDTEFLYVHSLRTGLGSNDIGLDRGQLGGGEVVKFVKAGNKLLLIQPNLQFRAETDNELEKRSISEAFARSVLFGFEIKETKEATFIIDLTPFLLQDAHQVAQTLKNNKEGTYKLDKDRNAIWMERTKAFPKNVEFEAMLTFTGEPSGQHLRSVVPNPTSISVIQHHSFVELPKNNYKPRAFDPRSGSYPMSYMDFSTPIWEPITKRFIMRHRLEKKDPKAALSEAKEPIIYYLDPGTPEPVRSALLEGARWWNEAFEAIGYVNAFQVKMLPEDADPMDVRYNVIQWVHRSTRGWSYGSTISDPRTGEIIKGHVSLGSLRIRQDFMIAQALMNQPFAASDTNHQQMLDMALARIRQLSAHEVGHTLGFAHNFAASTNERASVMDYPHPMLRLKNDTVDISEAYATGIGAWDKVTVAYSYGDVPAGMDETTYLRSILKTAFDQGLRYITDSDARARGGAHARAHLWDNAENASEELEAVLALRNKAISNFSEENIRAGEPYSVLEDVFVPLYFYHRFQTEAAVKLIGGLEYDYAVKGTDETIVKTLPKEEQQNALSAILTTLDAETLAIPEAKLNLFPPRAYGYWRTRESFKSNMGVAFDALGAAATASDMTLGLLLHPERANRLVQQKALDPKTIGLEDVLNQLVKATFSPSGKTQYQKEVQNTIQYRTLQQLMQLSLHKNALPQTKGMVNETIDRLARELSKKEDAFSKQLSREITIFRTKPENFTSVVVPEIPDGSPIGSFQCFTIHP
;
A
#
# COMPACT_ATOMS: atom_id res chain seq x y z
N MET A 1 -70.84 -71.86 -13.33
CA MET A 1 -69.85 -72.49 -14.23
C MET A 1 -69.36 -71.41 -15.20
N LYS A 2 -68.11 -70.95 -15.03
CA LYS A 2 -67.15 -70.42 -16.02
C LYS A 2 -67.59 -69.51 -17.21
N TYR A 3 -66.94 -68.33 -17.29
CA TYR A 3 -66.49 -67.52 -18.47
C TYR A 3 -67.59 -66.83 -19.32
N VAL A 4 -67.55 -65.57 -19.82
CA VAL A 4 -66.57 -64.47 -20.11
C VAL A 4 -67.42 -63.15 -20.14
N ILE A 5 -66.97 -61.96 -19.71
CA ILE A 5 -66.55 -60.78 -20.54
C ILE A 5 -66.60 -59.54 -19.62
N CYS A 6 -65.51 -58.78 -19.47
CA CYS A 6 -65.34 -57.40 -19.97
C CYS A 6 -64.16 -56.69 -19.29
N CYS A 7 -63.36 -56.02 -20.12
CA CYS A 7 -62.27 -55.12 -19.75
C CYS A 7 -62.79 -53.80 -19.15
N ILE A 8 -61.86 -53.04 -18.55
CA ILE A 8 -61.92 -51.61 -18.14
C ILE A 8 -62.23 -51.38 -16.64
N ALA A 9 -61.18 -51.28 -15.84
CA ALA A 9 -61.04 -50.36 -14.70
C ALA A 9 -59.56 -50.36 -14.27
N PHE A 10 -58.74 -49.60 -14.99
CA PHE A 10 -58.17 -48.33 -14.54
C PHE A 10 -57.07 -48.50 -13.49
N CYS A 11 -55.85 -48.35 -13.99
CA CYS A 11 -54.62 -48.08 -13.27
C CYS A 11 -54.87 -47.16 -12.06
N PHE A 12 -54.70 -47.69 -10.85
CA PHE A 12 -54.29 -46.86 -9.73
C PHE A 12 -52.86 -46.43 -10.00
N GLY A 13 -52.72 -45.24 -10.57
CA GLY A 13 -51.45 -44.56 -10.71
C GLY A 13 -50.81 -44.40 -9.34
N MET A 14 -49.71 -45.10 -9.11
CA MET A 14 -48.66 -44.56 -8.25
C MET A 14 -48.08 -43.36 -9.00
N THR A 15 -48.75 -42.21 -8.90
CA THR A 15 -48.05 -40.95 -9.06
C THR A 15 -47.08 -40.87 -7.89
N SER A 16 -45.80 -41.14 -8.16
CA SER A 16 -44.72 -40.71 -7.29
C SER A 16 -44.82 -39.19 -7.19
N VAL A 17 -45.57 -38.70 -6.20
CA VAL A 17 -45.53 -37.30 -5.80
C VAL A 17 -44.18 -37.11 -5.12
N SER A 18 -43.14 -36.90 -5.93
CA SER A 18 -41.90 -36.31 -5.46
C SER A 18 -42.24 -34.90 -5.02
N GLY A 19 -42.67 -34.74 -3.76
CA GLY A 19 -42.85 -33.41 -3.17
C GLY A 19 -41.54 -32.65 -3.33
N GLN A 20 -41.60 -31.52 -4.04
CA GLN A 20 -40.46 -30.67 -4.36
C GLN A 20 -39.66 -30.37 -3.08
N PHE A 21 -38.35 -30.56 -3.09
CA PHE A 21 -37.47 -30.44 -1.90
C PHE A 21 -37.69 -29.12 -1.19
N LEU A 22 -37.72 -28.01 -1.95
CA LEU A 22 -38.00 -26.69 -1.40
C LEU A 22 -39.44 -26.57 -0.87
N ALA A 23 -40.43 -27.19 -1.52
CA ALA A 23 -41.83 -27.13 -1.06
C ALA A 23 -42.07 -27.84 0.28
N LYS A 24 -41.14 -28.69 0.72
CA LYS A 24 -41.18 -29.34 2.04
C LYS A 24 -40.56 -28.48 3.15
N LYS A 25 -39.93 -27.36 2.80
CA LYS A 25 -39.27 -26.47 3.77
C LYS A 25 -40.26 -25.42 4.27
N GLU A 26 -40.25 -25.19 5.57
CA GLU A 26 -41.09 -24.16 6.19
C GLU A 26 -40.35 -22.82 6.22
N LYS A 27 -41.10 -21.71 6.12
CA LYS A 27 -40.57 -20.33 6.19
C LYS A 27 -39.41 -20.06 5.22
N LEU A 28 -39.56 -20.50 3.97
CA LEU A 28 -38.64 -20.12 2.90
C LEU A 28 -38.86 -18.67 2.47
N GLN A 29 -37.77 -17.90 2.45
CA GLN A 29 -37.73 -16.57 1.85
C GLN A 29 -37.02 -16.67 0.50
N LYS A 30 -37.67 -16.19 -0.56
CA LYS A 30 -37.11 -16.20 -1.92
C LYS A 30 -36.44 -14.87 -2.24
N PHE A 31 -35.28 -14.93 -2.88
CA PHE A 31 -34.51 -13.78 -3.37
C PHE A 31 -34.26 -13.96 -4.87
N GLU A 32 -34.51 -12.90 -5.64
CA GLU A 32 -34.39 -12.91 -7.10
C GLU A 32 -33.32 -11.89 -7.55
N GLY A 33 -32.38 -12.33 -8.38
CA GLY A 33 -31.27 -11.52 -8.86
C GLY A 33 -30.45 -12.26 -9.91
N PHE A 34 -29.13 -12.04 -9.93
CA PHE A 34 -28.24 -12.74 -10.87
C PHE A 34 -28.32 -14.27 -10.74
N PHE A 35 -28.32 -14.78 -9.52
CA PHE A 35 -28.81 -16.12 -9.19
C PHE A 35 -30.04 -16.00 -8.28
N ASN A 36 -31.00 -16.90 -8.42
CA ASN A 36 -32.08 -17.01 -7.46
C ASN A 36 -31.64 -17.88 -6.28
N PHE A 37 -32.03 -17.50 -5.06
CA PHE A 37 -31.78 -18.32 -3.89
C PHE A 37 -32.94 -18.27 -2.90
N HIS A 38 -32.95 -19.24 -1.99
CA HIS A 38 -33.93 -19.36 -0.92
C HIS A 38 -33.24 -19.48 0.42
N TYR A 39 -33.72 -18.74 1.41
CA TYR A 39 -33.27 -18.87 2.80
C TYR A 39 -34.32 -19.61 3.62
N SER A 40 -33.89 -20.68 4.32
CA SER A 40 -34.71 -21.44 5.27
C SER A 40 -34.46 -20.95 6.68
N GLU A 41 -35.36 -20.14 7.23
CA GLU A 41 -35.22 -19.59 8.59
C GLU A 41 -35.17 -20.70 9.66
N THR A 42 -35.91 -21.79 9.44
CA THR A 42 -35.97 -22.93 10.37
C THR A 42 -34.66 -23.71 10.42
N GLU A 43 -33.94 -23.81 9.30
CA GLU A 43 -32.72 -24.62 9.20
C GLU A 43 -31.43 -23.76 9.17
N GLY A 44 -31.56 -22.45 8.99
CA GLY A 44 -30.42 -21.53 8.84
C GLY A 44 -29.64 -21.71 7.53
N ASN A 45 -30.24 -22.33 6.51
CA ASN A 45 -29.57 -22.71 5.27
C ASN A 45 -29.95 -21.80 4.09
N ILE A 46 -28.99 -21.58 3.20
CA ILE A 46 -29.20 -20.96 1.89
C ILE A 46 -29.18 -22.04 0.80
N TYR A 47 -30.25 -22.10 0.02
CA TYR A 47 -30.40 -22.96 -1.14
C TYR A 47 -30.31 -22.14 -2.43
N LEU A 48 -29.35 -22.45 -3.30
CA LEU A 48 -29.15 -21.76 -4.57
C LEU A 48 -29.86 -22.51 -5.71
N GLU A 49 -30.53 -21.77 -6.59
CA GLU A 49 -31.01 -22.27 -7.88
C GLU A 49 -29.90 -22.09 -8.92
N VAL A 50 -29.47 -23.18 -9.56
CA VAL A 50 -28.47 -23.16 -10.63
C VAL A 50 -29.11 -23.66 -11.91
N ASP A 51 -29.40 -22.75 -12.83
CA ASP A 51 -29.97 -23.02 -14.15
C ASP A 51 -28.93 -22.88 -15.30
N GLN A 52 -27.79 -22.25 -15.01
CA GLN A 52 -26.69 -22.03 -15.96
C GLN A 52 -25.48 -22.89 -15.59
N LEU A 53 -25.37 -24.06 -16.23
CA LEU A 53 -24.16 -24.87 -16.18
C LEU A 53 -23.12 -24.38 -17.21
N ASP A 54 -21.85 -24.65 -16.93
CA ASP A 54 -20.70 -24.35 -17.79
C ASP A 54 -20.54 -22.87 -18.18
N THR A 55 -21.30 -21.98 -17.53
CA THR A 55 -21.29 -20.53 -17.73
C THR A 55 -20.41 -19.89 -16.66
N GLU A 56 -19.47 -19.06 -17.11
CA GLU A 56 -18.54 -18.35 -16.24
C GLU A 56 -19.20 -17.16 -15.55
N PHE A 57 -18.90 -16.98 -14.27
CA PHE A 57 -19.21 -15.79 -13.49
C PHE A 57 -18.04 -15.49 -12.55
N LEU A 58 -18.03 -14.31 -11.93
CA LEU A 58 -16.97 -13.92 -11.01
C LEU A 58 -17.38 -14.20 -9.57
N TYR A 59 -16.56 -14.92 -8.83
CA TYR A 59 -16.68 -15.11 -7.39
C TYR A 59 -15.70 -14.19 -6.66
N VAL A 60 -16.22 -13.30 -5.83
CA VAL A 60 -15.43 -12.40 -4.99
C VAL A 60 -15.68 -12.71 -3.54
N HIS A 61 -14.63 -12.77 -2.73
CA HIS A 61 -14.75 -12.85 -1.27
C HIS A 61 -14.17 -11.60 -0.64
N SER A 62 -14.78 -11.10 0.43
CA SER A 62 -14.31 -9.91 1.15
C SER A 62 -14.65 -10.00 2.64
N LEU A 63 -14.14 -9.05 3.42
CA LEU A 63 -14.54 -8.85 4.80
C LEU A 63 -15.55 -7.73 4.91
N ARG A 64 -16.72 -8.01 5.49
CA ARG A 64 -17.68 -6.96 5.87
C ARG A 64 -17.22 -6.26 7.15
N THR A 65 -16.76 -7.04 8.14
CA THR A 65 -16.15 -6.53 9.37
C THR A 65 -14.68 -6.91 9.45
N GLY A 66 -13.87 -6.02 10.01
CA GLY A 66 -12.45 -6.26 10.25
C GLY A 66 -12.13 -6.32 11.74
N LEU A 67 -10.85 -6.48 12.05
CA LEU A 67 -10.35 -6.51 13.44
C LEU A 67 -9.90 -5.14 13.94
N GLY A 68 -10.01 -4.10 13.11
CA GLY A 68 -9.77 -2.71 13.52
C GLY A 68 -8.30 -2.37 13.80
N SER A 69 -7.36 -3.14 13.28
CA SER A 69 -5.91 -2.87 13.39
C SER A 69 -5.24 -3.07 12.04
N ASN A 70 -4.52 -2.05 11.59
CA ASN A 70 -3.78 -2.09 10.32
C ASN A 70 -2.66 -3.13 10.34
N ASP A 71 -2.00 -3.29 11.49
CA ASP A 71 -0.87 -4.21 11.67
C ASP A 71 -1.31 -5.69 11.54
N ILE A 72 -2.60 -5.97 11.77
CA ILE A 72 -3.18 -7.31 11.57
C ILE A 72 -3.54 -7.56 10.10
N GLY A 73 -3.84 -6.51 9.33
CA GLY A 73 -4.15 -6.61 7.90
C GLY A 73 -5.51 -7.21 7.55
N LEU A 74 -6.48 -7.15 8.48
CA LEU A 74 -7.85 -7.65 8.32
C LEU A 74 -8.86 -6.51 8.54
N ASP A 75 -9.18 -5.80 7.47
CA ASP A 75 -9.92 -4.54 7.52
C ASP A 75 -11.41 -4.67 7.18
N ARG A 76 -12.21 -3.72 7.68
CA ARG A 76 -13.60 -3.56 7.27
C ARG A 76 -13.65 -3.25 5.77
N GLY A 77 -14.46 -4.00 5.02
CA GLY A 77 -14.65 -3.80 3.59
C GLY A 77 -13.44 -4.17 2.75
N GLN A 78 -12.51 -5.00 3.27
CA GLN A 78 -11.32 -5.43 2.54
C GLN A 78 -11.70 -6.44 1.46
N LEU A 79 -11.47 -6.10 0.20
CA LEU A 79 -11.63 -7.03 -0.93
C LEU A 79 -10.56 -8.12 -0.86
N GLY A 80 -10.97 -9.36 -1.11
CA GLY A 80 -10.08 -10.48 -1.42
C GLY A 80 -9.89 -10.63 -2.93
N GLY A 81 -9.65 -11.87 -3.38
CA GLY A 81 -9.51 -12.17 -4.80
C GLY A 81 -10.85 -12.18 -5.53
N GLY A 82 -10.81 -11.85 -6.82
CA GLY A 82 -11.92 -12.05 -7.76
C GLY A 82 -11.57 -13.18 -8.73
N GLU A 83 -12.26 -14.32 -8.60
CA GLU A 83 -11.96 -15.53 -9.35
C GLU A 83 -13.07 -15.83 -10.36
N VAL A 84 -12.69 -16.06 -11.62
CA VAL A 84 -13.65 -16.61 -12.59
C VAL A 84 -13.93 -18.05 -12.20
N VAL A 85 -15.22 -18.40 -12.12
CA VAL A 85 -15.69 -19.73 -11.73
C VAL A 85 -16.89 -20.13 -12.58
N LYS A 86 -17.20 -21.43 -12.59
CA LYS A 86 -18.42 -21.96 -13.22
C LYS A 86 -18.93 -23.22 -12.52
N PHE A 87 -20.23 -23.46 -12.60
CA PHE A 87 -20.83 -24.72 -12.13
C PHE A 87 -20.73 -25.80 -13.21
N VAL A 88 -20.17 -26.96 -12.86
CA VAL A 88 -20.09 -28.12 -13.73
C VAL A 88 -20.75 -29.32 -13.07
N LYS A 89 -21.67 -29.98 -13.78
CA LYS A 89 -22.35 -31.16 -13.26
C LYS A 89 -21.43 -32.38 -13.32
N ALA A 90 -21.27 -33.07 -12.19
CA ALA A 90 -20.51 -34.31 -12.07
C ALA A 90 -21.32 -35.34 -11.25
N GLY A 91 -22.07 -36.19 -11.95
CA GLY A 91 -22.94 -37.19 -11.33
C GLY A 91 -24.07 -36.53 -10.52
N ASN A 92 -24.14 -36.83 -9.22
CA ASN A 92 -25.11 -36.25 -8.28
C ASN A 92 -24.66 -34.92 -7.65
N LYS A 93 -23.60 -34.31 -8.17
CA LYS A 93 -23.04 -33.06 -7.66
C LYS A 93 -22.93 -31.97 -8.72
N LEU A 94 -22.94 -30.73 -8.27
CA LEU A 94 -22.38 -29.59 -8.98
C LEU A 94 -21.02 -29.25 -8.38
N LEU A 95 -20.00 -29.12 -9.23
CA LEU A 95 -18.67 -28.65 -8.84
C LEU A 95 -18.55 -27.17 -9.18
N LEU A 96 -18.07 -26.35 -8.25
CA LEU A 96 -17.62 -24.99 -8.54
C LEU A 96 -16.17 -25.05 -8.99
N ILE A 97 -15.94 -24.85 -10.28
CA ILE A 97 -14.63 -24.96 -10.90
C ILE A 97 -14.09 -23.58 -11.20
N GLN A 98 -12.86 -23.31 -10.78
CA GLN A 98 -12.05 -22.17 -11.18
C GLN A 98 -11.13 -22.62 -12.34
N PRO A 99 -11.37 -22.18 -13.60
CA PRO A 99 -10.45 -22.43 -14.70
C PRO A 99 -9.11 -21.73 -14.48
N ASN A 100 -8.07 -22.23 -15.16
CA ASN A 100 -6.77 -21.57 -15.19
C ASN A 100 -6.77 -20.48 -16.27
N LEU A 101 -6.67 -19.23 -15.84
CA LEU A 101 -6.65 -18.07 -16.73
C LEU A 101 -5.24 -17.50 -16.95
N GLN A 102 -4.20 -18.13 -16.41
CA GLN A 102 -2.80 -17.69 -16.63
C GLN A 102 -2.19 -18.31 -17.89
N PHE A 103 -2.73 -19.44 -18.35
CA PHE A 103 -2.27 -20.16 -19.53
C PHE A 103 -3.45 -20.43 -20.45
N ARG A 104 -3.43 -19.87 -21.66
CA ARG A 104 -4.57 -19.87 -22.60
C ARG A 104 -4.09 -20.14 -24.04
N ALA A 105 -5.05 -20.33 -24.94
CA ALA A 105 -4.83 -20.31 -26.38
C ALA A 105 -5.96 -19.49 -27.03
N GLU A 106 -5.62 -18.31 -27.55
CA GLU A 106 -6.56 -17.41 -28.24
C GLU A 106 -6.64 -17.76 -29.74
N THR A 107 -7.29 -18.90 -30.03
CA THR A 107 -7.33 -19.54 -31.35
C THR A 107 -8.74 -20.04 -31.68
N ASP A 108 -9.06 -20.27 -32.95
CA ASP A 108 -10.29 -20.98 -33.35
C ASP A 108 -10.09 -22.52 -33.32
N ASN A 109 -8.87 -22.99 -33.05
CA ASN A 109 -8.56 -24.42 -32.96
C ASN A 109 -8.95 -25.01 -31.60
N GLU A 110 -10.09 -25.70 -31.55
CA GLU A 110 -10.60 -26.33 -30.34
C GLU A 110 -9.69 -27.44 -29.77
N LEU A 111 -8.89 -28.12 -30.60
CA LEU A 111 -7.94 -29.14 -30.10
C LEU A 111 -6.76 -28.49 -29.39
N GLU A 112 -6.33 -27.32 -29.85
CA GLU A 112 -5.26 -26.54 -29.21
C GLU A 112 -5.72 -25.99 -27.86
N LYS A 113 -6.92 -25.38 -27.80
CA LYS A 113 -7.55 -24.99 -26.51
C LYS A 113 -7.65 -26.17 -25.54
N ARG A 114 -8.09 -27.33 -26.04
CA ARG A 114 -8.20 -28.55 -25.23
C ARG A 114 -6.85 -28.99 -24.70
N SER A 115 -5.81 -29.01 -25.53
CA SER A 115 -4.46 -29.37 -25.11
C SER A 115 -3.96 -28.51 -23.96
N ILE A 116 -4.23 -27.19 -23.98
CA ILE A 116 -3.87 -26.30 -22.87
C ILE A 116 -4.69 -26.62 -21.61
N SER A 117 -6.00 -26.83 -21.77
CA SER A 117 -6.88 -27.19 -20.64
C SER A 117 -6.53 -28.54 -19.97
N GLU A 118 -5.92 -29.47 -20.73
CA GLU A 118 -5.45 -30.77 -20.24
C GLU A 118 -4.03 -30.66 -19.65
N ALA A 119 -3.22 -29.71 -20.12
CA ALA A 119 -1.85 -29.49 -19.65
C ALA A 119 -1.79 -28.68 -18.34
N PHE A 120 -2.70 -27.73 -18.14
CA PHE A 120 -2.74 -26.88 -16.96
C PHE A 120 -3.94 -27.18 -16.07
N ALA A 121 -3.68 -27.48 -14.80
CA ALA A 121 -4.73 -27.85 -13.86
C ALA A 121 -5.70 -26.69 -13.59
N ARG A 122 -6.98 -27.05 -13.49
CA ARG A 122 -8.07 -26.24 -12.90
C ARG A 122 -8.25 -26.59 -11.42
N SER A 123 -8.88 -25.69 -10.67
CA SER A 123 -9.20 -25.92 -9.26
C SER A 123 -10.68 -26.22 -9.07
N VAL A 124 -11.00 -27.21 -8.23
CA VAL A 124 -12.37 -27.44 -7.74
C VAL A 124 -12.47 -26.78 -6.38
N LEU A 125 -13.21 -25.66 -6.29
CA LEU A 125 -13.35 -24.89 -5.07
C LEU A 125 -14.32 -25.56 -4.09
N PHE A 126 -15.41 -26.13 -4.61
CA PHE A 126 -16.40 -26.83 -3.80
C PHE A 126 -17.20 -27.85 -4.62
N GLY A 127 -17.78 -28.85 -3.96
CA GLY A 127 -18.67 -29.84 -4.57
C GLY A 127 -20.00 -29.92 -3.82
N PHE A 128 -21.07 -29.47 -4.45
CA PHE A 128 -22.43 -29.40 -3.91
C PHE A 128 -23.24 -30.62 -4.29
N GLU A 129 -23.90 -31.27 -3.33
CA GLU A 129 -24.89 -32.31 -3.62
C GLU A 129 -26.17 -31.68 -4.21
N ILE A 130 -26.68 -32.25 -5.30
CA ILE A 130 -27.95 -31.83 -5.90
C ILE A 130 -29.09 -32.35 -5.03
N LYS A 131 -29.81 -31.42 -4.39
CA LYS A 131 -30.96 -31.74 -3.52
C LYS A 131 -32.25 -31.95 -4.31
N GLU A 132 -32.41 -31.23 -5.41
CA GLU A 132 -33.54 -31.36 -6.32
C GLU A 132 -33.13 -30.95 -7.73
N THR A 133 -33.77 -31.55 -8.74
CA THR A 133 -33.66 -31.14 -10.14
C THR A 133 -35.07 -30.84 -10.64
N LYS A 134 -35.30 -29.61 -11.09
CA LYS A 134 -36.53 -29.15 -11.73
C LYS A 134 -36.18 -28.74 -13.15
N GLU A 135 -36.55 -29.58 -14.13
CA GLU A 135 -36.18 -29.37 -15.53
C GLU A 135 -34.66 -29.19 -15.71
N ALA A 136 -34.20 -27.99 -16.08
CA ALA A 136 -32.79 -27.63 -16.24
C ALA A 136 -32.19 -26.93 -15.00
N THR A 137 -32.98 -26.67 -13.97
CA THR A 137 -32.56 -25.99 -12.73
C THR A 137 -32.22 -27.01 -11.65
N PHE A 138 -31.06 -26.84 -11.02
CA PHE A 138 -30.58 -27.65 -9.91
C PHE A 138 -30.66 -26.86 -8.60
N ILE A 139 -31.18 -27.49 -7.55
CA ILE A 139 -31.17 -26.91 -6.21
C ILE A 139 -30.01 -27.51 -5.42
N ILE A 140 -29.14 -26.64 -4.89
CA ILE A 140 -27.99 -27.02 -4.06
C ILE A 140 -28.03 -26.29 -2.71
N ASP A 141 -27.45 -26.90 -1.68
CA ASP A 141 -27.20 -26.24 -0.39
C ASP A 141 -25.86 -25.49 -0.46
N LEU A 142 -25.92 -24.16 -0.44
CA LEU A 142 -24.76 -23.28 -0.57
C LEU A 142 -24.06 -23.05 0.78
N THR A 143 -24.78 -23.27 1.89
CA THR A 143 -24.37 -22.93 3.26
C THR A 143 -22.97 -23.45 3.62
N PRO A 144 -22.60 -24.72 3.37
CA PRO A 144 -21.28 -25.22 3.77
C PRO A 144 -20.11 -24.53 3.06
N PHE A 145 -20.32 -23.99 1.87
CA PHE A 145 -19.33 -23.20 1.14
C PHE A 145 -19.17 -21.80 1.76
N LEU A 146 -20.29 -21.14 2.08
CA LEU A 146 -20.29 -19.81 2.70
C LEU A 146 -19.65 -19.79 4.09
N LEU A 147 -19.68 -20.93 4.82
CA LEU A 147 -19.08 -21.04 6.15
C LEU A 147 -17.57 -21.38 6.11
N GLN A 148 -16.91 -21.35 4.95
CA GLN A 148 -15.45 -21.54 4.85
C GLN A 148 -14.69 -20.25 5.18
N ASP A 149 -13.47 -20.36 5.71
CA ASP A 149 -12.54 -19.21 5.83
C ASP A 149 -11.91 -18.88 4.47
N ALA A 150 -12.74 -18.36 3.54
CA ALA A 150 -12.32 -18.04 2.18
C ALA A 150 -11.35 -16.85 2.14
N HIS A 151 -11.47 -15.91 3.08
CA HIS A 151 -10.58 -14.77 3.20
C HIS A 151 -9.28 -15.08 3.98
N GLN A 152 -9.05 -16.35 4.38
CA GLN A 152 -7.82 -16.80 5.02
C GLN A 152 -7.46 -16.03 6.30
N VAL A 153 -8.46 -15.70 7.12
CA VAL A 153 -8.32 -14.97 8.39
C VAL A 153 -7.36 -15.69 9.32
N ALA A 154 -7.50 -17.01 9.46
CA ALA A 154 -6.64 -17.80 10.35
C ALA A 154 -5.17 -17.79 9.88
N GLN A 155 -4.93 -17.87 8.57
CA GLN A 155 -3.59 -17.84 8.00
C GLN A 155 -2.96 -16.45 8.13
N THR A 156 -3.73 -15.39 7.93
CA THR A 156 -3.28 -14.00 8.07
C THR A 156 -2.82 -13.72 9.50
N LEU A 157 -3.59 -14.12 10.51
CA LEU A 157 -3.21 -13.99 11.93
C LEU A 157 -1.91 -14.73 12.25
N LYS A 158 -1.74 -15.94 11.69
CA LYS A 158 -0.52 -16.72 11.87
C LYS A 158 0.69 -16.05 11.22
N ASN A 159 0.55 -15.58 9.98
CA ASN A 159 1.62 -14.90 9.24
C ASN A 159 2.05 -13.60 9.94
N ASN A 160 1.09 -12.87 10.51
CA ASN A 160 1.33 -11.63 11.25
C ASN A 160 1.67 -11.86 12.73
N LYS A 161 1.93 -13.12 13.13
CA LYS A 161 2.37 -13.51 14.49
C LYS A 161 1.39 -13.15 15.61
N GLU A 162 0.10 -13.00 15.29
CA GLU A 162 -0.96 -12.69 16.26
C GLU A 162 -1.48 -13.93 17.00
N GLY A 163 -1.21 -15.12 16.48
CA GLY A 163 -1.50 -16.40 17.13
C GLY A 163 -1.84 -17.48 16.12
N THR A 164 -2.15 -18.68 16.61
CA THR A 164 -2.67 -19.76 15.77
C THR A 164 -4.14 -19.98 16.07
N TYR A 165 -4.97 -19.83 15.04
CA TYR A 165 -6.42 -19.92 15.13
C TYR A 165 -6.96 -21.00 14.20
N LYS A 166 -8.14 -21.53 14.54
CA LYS A 166 -8.94 -22.40 13.69
C LYS A 166 -10.40 -21.99 13.75
N LEU A 167 -11.11 -22.26 12.66
CA LEU A 167 -12.54 -22.01 12.57
C LEU A 167 -13.31 -22.91 13.55
N ASP A 168 -14.23 -22.30 14.29
CA ASP A 168 -15.12 -22.97 15.24
C ASP A 168 -16.50 -23.18 14.59
N LYS A 169 -16.72 -24.40 14.09
CA LYS A 169 -17.90 -24.73 13.28
C LYS A 169 -19.23 -24.55 14.02
N ASP A 170 -19.23 -24.69 15.35
CA ASP A 170 -20.46 -24.63 16.15
C ASP A 170 -20.90 -23.18 16.41
N ARG A 171 -20.03 -22.20 16.17
CA ARG A 171 -20.29 -20.77 16.39
C ARG A 171 -20.26 -19.94 15.10
N ASN A 172 -20.46 -20.61 13.97
CA ASN A 172 -20.62 -19.98 12.68
C ASN A 172 -22.10 -19.91 12.29
N ALA A 173 -22.51 -18.86 11.59
CA ALA A 173 -23.88 -18.71 11.13
C ALA A 173 -23.96 -17.88 9.85
N ILE A 174 -24.98 -18.14 9.05
CA ILE A 174 -25.38 -17.22 7.97
C ILE A 174 -25.84 -15.91 8.58
N TRP A 175 -25.42 -14.79 8.00
CA TRP A 175 -25.75 -13.45 8.45
C TRP A 175 -26.66 -12.74 7.43
N MET A 176 -27.95 -12.60 7.74
CA MET A 176 -28.93 -12.18 6.74
C MET A 176 -28.98 -10.66 6.50
N GLU A 177 -28.38 -9.84 7.35
CA GLU A 177 -28.53 -8.37 7.32
C GLU A 177 -28.19 -7.72 5.96
N ARG A 178 -27.17 -8.24 5.27
CA ARG A 178 -26.81 -7.81 3.90
C ARG A 178 -26.71 -8.96 2.91
N THR A 179 -27.33 -10.09 3.23
CA THR A 179 -27.55 -11.15 2.25
C THR A 179 -28.67 -10.71 1.32
N LYS A 180 -28.34 -10.37 0.07
CA LYS A 180 -29.23 -9.69 -0.88
C LYS A 180 -29.03 -10.17 -2.30
N ALA A 181 -30.04 -9.99 -3.14
CA ALA A 181 -29.97 -10.27 -4.57
C ALA A 181 -30.14 -8.97 -5.35
N PHE A 182 -29.22 -8.73 -6.30
CA PHE A 182 -29.22 -7.59 -7.21
C PHE A 182 -29.24 -8.08 -8.66
N PRO A 183 -29.55 -7.22 -9.63
CA PRO A 183 -29.61 -7.62 -11.04
C PRO A 183 -28.29 -8.16 -11.60
N LYS A 184 -27.14 -7.71 -11.08
CA LYS A 184 -25.79 -8.03 -11.59
C LYS A 184 -24.92 -8.81 -10.61
N ASN A 185 -25.39 -9.02 -9.39
CA ASN A 185 -24.68 -9.77 -8.38
C ASN A 185 -25.65 -10.32 -7.31
N VAL A 186 -25.25 -11.40 -6.64
CA VAL A 186 -25.88 -11.85 -5.40
C VAL A 186 -24.85 -11.88 -4.29
N GLU A 187 -25.27 -11.44 -3.11
CA GLU A 187 -24.41 -11.26 -1.95
C GLU A 187 -24.86 -12.15 -0.80
N PHE A 188 -23.89 -12.82 -0.17
CA PHE A 188 -24.09 -13.68 0.98
C PHE A 188 -23.12 -13.31 2.10
N GLU A 189 -23.58 -13.34 3.35
CA GLU A 189 -22.71 -13.12 4.50
C GLU A 189 -22.70 -14.31 5.45
N ALA A 190 -21.53 -14.57 6.02
CA ALA A 190 -21.32 -15.56 7.05
C ALA A 190 -20.55 -14.93 8.22
N MET A 191 -21.10 -15.04 9.42
CA MET A 191 -20.35 -14.76 10.64
C MET A 191 -19.52 -16.00 10.98
N LEU A 192 -18.20 -15.81 10.96
CA LEU A 192 -17.21 -16.84 11.22
C LEU A 192 -16.52 -16.57 12.55
N THR A 193 -16.47 -17.58 13.41
CA THR A 193 -15.80 -17.52 14.71
C THR A 193 -14.53 -18.37 14.68
N PHE A 194 -13.44 -17.82 15.19
CA PHE A 194 -12.13 -18.46 15.25
C PHE A 194 -11.66 -18.59 16.69
N THR A 195 -11.22 -19.79 17.07
CA THR A 195 -10.62 -20.08 18.38
C THR A 195 -9.13 -20.34 18.25
N GLY A 196 -8.35 -19.85 19.21
CA GLY A 196 -6.91 -19.99 19.13
C GLY A 196 -6.14 -19.52 20.35
N GLU A 197 -4.82 -19.62 20.23
CA GLU A 197 -3.86 -19.19 21.23
C GLU A 197 -3.22 -17.86 20.79
N PRO A 198 -3.60 -16.72 21.40
CA PRO A 198 -3.07 -15.41 21.03
C PRO A 198 -1.60 -15.25 21.43
N SER A 199 -0.75 -14.83 20.50
CA SER A 199 0.67 -14.50 20.77
C SER A 199 1.02 -13.03 20.54
N GLY A 200 0.24 -12.30 19.75
CA GLY A 200 0.52 -10.91 19.40
C GLY A 200 -0.16 -9.91 20.34
N GLN A 201 0.38 -8.68 20.35
CA GLN A 201 -0.17 -7.57 21.14
C GLN A 201 -1.26 -6.80 20.40
N HIS A 202 -1.20 -6.72 19.07
CA HIS A 202 -2.13 -5.92 18.29
C HIS A 202 -3.55 -6.47 18.42
N LEU A 203 -3.73 -7.79 18.29
CA LEU A 203 -5.04 -8.42 18.44
C LEU A 203 -5.61 -8.18 19.85
N ARG A 204 -4.81 -8.40 20.89
CA ARG A 204 -5.20 -8.20 22.30
C ARG A 204 -5.66 -6.78 22.60
N SER A 205 -5.17 -5.79 21.84
CA SER A 205 -5.53 -4.38 22.03
C SER A 205 -6.86 -3.97 21.40
N VAL A 206 -7.40 -4.78 20.48
CA VAL A 206 -8.58 -4.41 19.66
C VAL A 206 -9.77 -5.35 19.81
N VAL A 207 -9.59 -6.54 20.40
CA VAL A 207 -10.68 -7.50 20.58
C VAL A 207 -11.04 -7.70 22.07
N PRO A 208 -12.32 -7.95 22.39
CA PRO A 208 -12.74 -8.18 23.78
C PRO A 208 -12.22 -9.50 24.36
N ASN A 209 -12.09 -10.55 23.54
CA ASN A 209 -11.52 -11.82 23.94
C ASN A 209 -10.51 -12.33 22.89
N PRO A 210 -9.19 -12.29 23.16
CA PRO A 210 -8.19 -12.67 22.18
C PRO A 210 -8.14 -14.18 21.89
N THR A 211 -8.78 -15.05 22.67
CA THR A 211 -8.84 -16.50 22.38
C THR A 211 -10.01 -16.88 21.47
N SER A 212 -10.94 -15.96 21.23
CA SER A 212 -12.15 -16.19 20.44
C SER A 212 -12.55 -14.91 19.70
N ILE A 213 -12.33 -14.88 18.40
CA ILE A 213 -12.63 -13.72 17.55
C ILE A 213 -13.69 -14.08 16.51
N SER A 214 -14.47 -13.10 16.07
CA SER A 214 -15.46 -13.31 15.02
C SER A 214 -15.38 -12.19 13.99
N VAL A 215 -15.53 -12.55 12.72
CA VAL A 215 -15.63 -11.61 11.59
C VAL A 215 -16.79 -12.01 10.70
N ILE A 216 -17.36 -11.04 9.99
CA ILE A 216 -18.37 -11.29 8.96
C ILE A 216 -17.66 -11.31 7.62
N GLN A 217 -17.59 -12.50 7.02
CA GLN A 217 -17.10 -12.70 5.67
C GLN A 217 -18.25 -12.54 4.68
N HIS A 218 -17.92 -12.03 3.51
CA HIS A 218 -18.85 -11.71 2.45
C HIS A 218 -18.45 -12.48 1.17
N HIS A 219 -19.46 -13.00 0.48
CA HIS A 219 -19.32 -13.75 -0.78
C HIS A 219 -20.23 -13.14 -1.83
N SER A 220 -19.64 -12.76 -2.95
CA SER A 220 -20.34 -12.16 -4.09
C SER A 220 -20.22 -13.07 -5.30
N PHE A 221 -21.35 -13.39 -5.95
CA PHE A 221 -21.36 -13.93 -7.30
C PHE A 221 -21.80 -12.84 -8.27
N VAL A 222 -20.89 -12.41 -9.13
CA VAL A 222 -21.03 -11.24 -10.01
C VAL A 222 -21.10 -11.70 -11.47
N GLU A 223 -22.02 -11.11 -12.23
CA GLU A 223 -22.10 -11.30 -13.68
C GLU A 223 -20.84 -10.75 -14.36
N LEU A 224 -20.21 -11.57 -15.21
CA LEU A 224 -19.08 -11.11 -16.01
C LEU A 224 -19.55 -10.17 -17.14
N PRO A 225 -18.77 -9.12 -17.50
CA PRO A 225 -19.08 -8.25 -18.62
C PRO A 225 -19.18 -9.01 -19.95
N LYS A 226 -19.90 -8.42 -20.91
CA LYS A 226 -20.02 -8.96 -22.28
C LYS A 226 -18.69 -8.87 -23.03
N ASN A 227 -18.47 -9.80 -23.96
CA ASN A 227 -17.21 -9.97 -24.73
C ASN A 227 -16.90 -8.87 -25.77
N ASN A 228 -17.42 -7.65 -25.63
CA ASN A 228 -17.14 -6.53 -26.53
C ASN A 228 -16.15 -5.51 -25.93
N TYR A 229 -15.47 -5.85 -24.84
CA TYR A 229 -14.37 -5.02 -24.31
C TYR A 229 -13.14 -5.12 -25.21
N LYS A 230 -12.44 -4.01 -25.39
CA LYS A 230 -11.15 -3.98 -26.11
C LYS A 230 -10.02 -3.75 -25.10
N PRO A 231 -9.23 -4.79 -24.77
CA PRO A 231 -8.02 -4.62 -23.97
C PRO A 231 -7.06 -3.65 -24.66
N ARG A 232 -6.35 -2.85 -23.87
CA ARG A 232 -5.32 -1.93 -24.36
C ARG A 232 -3.95 -2.42 -23.93
N ALA A 233 -2.98 -2.41 -24.84
CA ALA A 233 -1.63 -2.92 -24.57
C ALA A 233 -0.97 -2.18 -23.40
N PHE A 234 -0.27 -2.94 -22.55
CA PHE A 234 0.55 -2.39 -21.47
C PHE A 234 1.92 -1.95 -22.01
N ASP A 235 2.31 -0.72 -21.70
CA ASP A 235 3.67 -0.21 -21.85
C ASP A 235 4.22 0.09 -20.45
N PRO A 236 5.44 -0.34 -20.10
CA PRO A 236 6.00 -0.12 -18.77
C PRO A 236 6.11 1.36 -18.38
N ARG A 237 6.06 2.28 -19.35
CA ARG A 237 6.13 3.74 -19.13
C ARG A 237 4.75 4.38 -18.93
N SER A 238 3.67 3.61 -19.01
CA SER A 238 2.29 4.14 -19.06
C SER A 238 1.68 4.52 -17.71
N GLY A 239 2.29 4.16 -16.58
CA GLY A 239 1.69 4.41 -15.27
C GLY A 239 0.48 3.54 -14.91
N SER A 240 0.14 2.54 -15.71
CA SER A 240 -1.05 1.70 -15.49
C SER A 240 -0.70 0.33 -14.88
N TYR A 241 -1.63 -0.28 -14.14
CA TYR A 241 -1.47 -1.65 -13.67
C TYR A 241 -1.53 -2.65 -14.83
N PRO A 242 -0.56 -3.58 -14.90
CA PRO A 242 -0.59 -4.64 -15.89
C PRO A 242 -1.48 -5.80 -15.44
N MET A 243 -2.27 -6.34 -16.36
CA MET A 243 -2.68 -7.74 -16.35
C MET A 243 -1.82 -8.54 -17.33
N SER A 244 -1.57 -9.83 -17.05
CA SER A 244 -0.80 -10.68 -17.96
C SER A 244 -1.28 -12.13 -17.97
N TYR A 245 -1.09 -12.80 -19.11
CA TYR A 245 -1.26 -14.24 -19.27
C TYR A 245 -0.32 -14.75 -20.38
N MET A 246 -0.08 -16.06 -20.40
CA MET A 246 0.64 -16.73 -21.49
C MET A 246 -0.35 -17.30 -22.51
N ASP A 247 -0.19 -16.91 -23.77
CA ASP A 247 -0.99 -17.39 -24.89
C ASP A 247 -0.19 -18.36 -25.76
N PHE A 248 -0.46 -19.65 -25.62
CA PHE A 248 0.24 -20.72 -26.33
C PHE A 248 -0.10 -20.83 -27.81
N SER A 249 -1.11 -20.10 -28.30
CA SER A 249 -1.37 -19.97 -29.74
C SER A 249 -0.50 -18.90 -30.41
N THR A 250 0.30 -18.16 -29.62
CA THR A 250 1.22 -17.14 -30.11
C THR A 250 2.29 -17.75 -31.03
N PRO A 251 2.58 -17.16 -32.20
CA PRO A 251 3.70 -17.58 -33.03
C PRO A 251 5.04 -17.56 -32.27
N ILE A 252 5.91 -18.53 -32.55
CA ILE A 252 7.16 -18.77 -31.78
C ILE A 252 8.10 -17.54 -31.75
N TRP A 253 8.02 -16.64 -32.74
CA TRP A 253 8.83 -15.42 -32.82
C TRP A 253 8.23 -14.22 -32.09
N GLU A 254 7.05 -14.35 -31.48
CA GLU A 254 6.39 -13.31 -30.70
C GLU A 254 6.45 -13.61 -29.19
N PRO A 255 6.38 -12.59 -28.32
CA PRO A 255 6.28 -12.81 -26.88
C PRO A 255 5.00 -13.60 -26.52
N ILE A 256 5.20 -14.79 -25.93
CA ILE A 256 4.11 -15.64 -25.45
C ILE A 256 3.30 -14.98 -24.33
N THR A 257 3.96 -14.16 -23.50
CA THR A 257 3.28 -13.40 -22.45
C THR A 257 2.63 -12.15 -23.04
N LYS A 258 1.29 -12.11 -23.01
CA LYS A 258 0.50 -10.93 -23.34
C LYS A 258 0.34 -10.05 -22.11
N ARG A 259 0.35 -8.73 -22.31
CA ARG A 259 0.18 -7.74 -21.24
C ARG A 259 -0.76 -6.63 -21.67
N PHE A 260 -1.76 -6.35 -20.83
CA PHE A 260 -2.75 -5.30 -21.05
C PHE A 260 -2.87 -4.43 -19.80
N ILE A 261 -3.37 -3.20 -19.95
CA ILE A 261 -3.69 -2.36 -18.81
C ILE A 261 -5.04 -2.74 -18.21
N MET A 262 -5.18 -2.54 -16.91
CA MET A 262 -6.49 -2.56 -16.25
C MET A 262 -7.14 -1.19 -16.36
N ARG A 263 -8.41 -1.10 -16.78
CA ARG A 263 -9.16 0.16 -16.84
C ARG A 263 -10.67 -0.09 -16.85
N HIS A 264 -11.42 0.93 -16.45
CA HIS A 264 -12.87 0.97 -16.67
C HIS A 264 -13.19 1.06 -18.17
N ARG A 265 -14.35 0.53 -18.58
CA ARG A 265 -14.88 0.80 -19.91
C ARG A 265 -15.30 2.26 -20.00
N LEU A 266 -14.84 2.96 -21.03
CA LEU A 266 -15.24 4.33 -21.32
C LEU A 266 -15.31 4.53 -22.84
N GLU A 267 -16.42 5.09 -23.30
CA GLU A 267 -16.65 5.39 -24.71
C GLU A 267 -17.42 6.70 -24.84
N LYS A 268 -17.04 7.55 -25.80
CA LYS A 268 -17.81 8.74 -26.17
C LYS A 268 -19.18 8.39 -26.75
N LYS A 269 -20.21 9.17 -26.41
CA LYS A 269 -21.51 9.13 -27.11
C LYS A 269 -21.36 9.47 -28.59
N ASP A 270 -20.59 10.51 -28.91
CA ASP A 270 -20.16 10.84 -30.27
C ASP A 270 -18.64 10.65 -30.40
N PRO A 271 -18.17 9.52 -30.97
CA PRO A 271 -16.74 9.25 -31.18
C PRO A 271 -16.03 10.23 -32.13
N LYS A 272 -16.78 11.02 -32.91
CA LYS A 272 -16.21 11.98 -33.87
C LYS A 272 -16.09 13.39 -33.30
N ALA A 273 -16.78 13.67 -32.19
CA ALA A 273 -16.73 14.98 -31.57
C ALA A 273 -15.44 15.17 -30.76
N ALA A 274 -14.86 16.37 -30.84
CA ALA A 274 -13.71 16.74 -30.02
C ALA A 274 -14.05 16.66 -28.52
N LEU A 275 -15.24 17.16 -28.17
CA LEU A 275 -15.85 17.05 -26.84
C LEU A 275 -17.11 16.19 -26.91
N SER A 276 -17.22 15.17 -26.06
CA SER A 276 -18.42 14.35 -25.96
C SER A 276 -18.62 13.89 -24.52
N GLU A 277 -19.88 13.77 -24.11
CA GLU A 277 -20.21 12.99 -22.92
C GLU A 277 -19.86 11.51 -23.11
N ALA A 278 -19.62 10.80 -22.02
CA ALA A 278 -19.47 9.35 -22.02
C ALA A 278 -20.84 8.66 -22.21
N LYS A 279 -20.86 7.50 -22.88
CA LYS A 279 -22.06 6.63 -22.93
C LYS A 279 -22.46 6.21 -21.53
N GLU A 280 -21.49 5.72 -20.77
CA GLU A 280 -21.60 5.39 -19.35
C GLU A 280 -20.49 6.13 -18.60
N PRO A 281 -20.81 7.13 -17.76
CA PRO A 281 -19.81 7.82 -16.95
C PRO A 281 -19.32 6.94 -15.81
N ILE A 282 -18.07 7.12 -15.41
CA ILE A 282 -17.47 6.50 -14.24
C ILE A 282 -17.88 7.34 -13.01
N ILE A 283 -18.76 6.78 -12.18
CA ILE A 283 -19.28 7.47 -10.99
C ILE A 283 -18.79 6.77 -9.71
N TYR A 284 -18.17 7.54 -8.82
CA TYR A 284 -17.79 7.14 -7.47
C TYR A 284 -18.75 7.74 -6.44
N TYR A 285 -19.03 6.96 -5.40
CA TYR A 285 -19.96 7.30 -4.34
C TYR A 285 -19.28 7.26 -2.97
N LEU A 286 -19.34 8.38 -2.25
CA LEU A 286 -18.80 8.49 -0.89
C LEU A 286 -19.76 7.89 0.14
N ASP A 287 -19.22 7.09 1.06
CA ASP A 287 -19.91 6.53 2.22
C ASP A 287 -20.54 7.66 3.08
N PRO A 288 -21.88 7.63 3.29
CA PRO A 288 -22.59 8.60 4.11
C PRO A 288 -22.08 8.70 5.56
N GLY A 289 -21.41 7.65 6.06
CA GLY A 289 -20.80 7.63 7.39
C GLY A 289 -19.61 8.57 7.58
N THR A 290 -19.10 9.19 6.50
CA THR A 290 -17.98 10.14 6.59
C THR A 290 -18.43 11.45 7.25
N PRO A 291 -17.81 11.93 8.35
CA PRO A 291 -18.19 13.18 9.00
C PRO A 291 -17.62 14.42 8.28
N GLU A 292 -18.26 15.59 8.46
CA GLU A 292 -17.62 16.87 8.12
C GLU A 292 -16.52 17.23 9.14
N PRO A 293 -15.46 17.96 8.75
CA PRO A 293 -15.17 18.52 7.42
C PRO A 293 -14.49 17.54 6.43
N VAL A 294 -14.24 16.31 6.85
CA VAL A 294 -13.52 15.29 6.05
C VAL A 294 -14.31 14.93 4.79
N ARG A 295 -15.64 14.81 4.90
CA ARG A 295 -16.54 14.52 3.79
C ARG A 295 -16.34 15.49 2.62
N SER A 296 -16.37 16.78 2.89
CA SER A 296 -16.16 17.81 1.85
C SER A 296 -14.79 17.66 1.17
N ALA A 297 -13.73 17.43 1.95
CA ALA A 297 -12.37 17.26 1.41
C ALA A 297 -12.23 16.00 0.54
N LEU A 298 -12.84 14.87 0.91
CA LEU A 298 -12.82 13.66 0.09
C LEU A 298 -13.56 13.83 -1.24
N LEU A 299 -14.77 14.43 -1.20
CA LEU A 299 -15.54 14.70 -2.41
C LEU A 299 -14.77 15.63 -3.35
N GLU A 300 -14.14 16.68 -2.82
CA GLU A 300 -13.37 17.64 -3.61
C GLU A 300 -12.14 16.98 -4.24
N GLY A 301 -11.30 16.30 -3.45
CA GLY A 301 -10.08 15.68 -3.93
C GLY A 301 -10.33 14.60 -4.99
N ALA A 302 -11.31 13.71 -4.77
CA ALA A 302 -11.65 12.69 -5.74
C ALA A 302 -12.10 13.29 -7.09
N ARG A 303 -12.78 14.45 -7.09
CA ARG A 303 -13.28 15.11 -8.32
C ARG A 303 -12.17 15.66 -9.22
N TRP A 304 -10.97 15.85 -8.71
CA TRP A 304 -9.83 16.33 -9.51
C TRP A 304 -9.57 15.46 -10.73
N TRP A 305 -9.85 14.15 -10.67
CA TRP A 305 -9.72 13.26 -11.83
C TRP A 305 -10.54 13.70 -13.04
N ASN A 306 -11.68 14.39 -12.86
CA ASN A 306 -12.47 14.89 -13.98
C ASN A 306 -11.66 15.86 -14.86
N GLU A 307 -10.72 16.63 -14.29
CA GLU A 307 -9.82 17.51 -15.07
C GLU A 307 -8.97 16.72 -16.08
N ALA A 308 -8.57 15.49 -15.73
CA ALA A 308 -7.78 14.64 -16.63
C ALA A 308 -8.64 13.98 -17.72
N PHE A 309 -9.89 13.63 -17.41
CA PHE A 309 -10.85 13.14 -18.42
C PHE A 309 -11.29 14.26 -19.38
N GLU A 310 -11.46 15.49 -18.89
CA GLU A 310 -11.72 16.67 -19.72
C GLU A 310 -10.57 16.96 -20.69
N ALA A 311 -9.32 16.79 -20.24
CA ALA A 311 -8.13 16.98 -21.07
C ALA A 311 -8.07 16.06 -22.30
N ILE A 312 -8.76 14.91 -22.28
CA ILE A 312 -8.82 13.95 -23.41
C ILE A 312 -10.16 14.06 -24.19
N GLY A 313 -10.95 15.11 -23.91
CA GLY A 313 -12.14 15.47 -24.66
C GLY A 313 -13.43 14.80 -24.18
N TYR A 314 -13.48 14.34 -22.93
CA TYR A 314 -14.73 13.93 -22.31
C TYR A 314 -15.40 15.09 -21.56
N VAL A 315 -16.74 15.08 -21.53
CA VAL A 315 -17.53 16.00 -20.70
C VAL A 315 -18.20 15.19 -19.59
N ASN A 316 -17.91 15.51 -18.32
CA ASN A 316 -18.49 14.85 -17.14
C ASN A 316 -18.36 13.31 -17.14
N ALA A 317 -17.29 12.76 -17.73
CA ALA A 317 -17.08 11.32 -17.76
C ALA A 317 -16.70 10.73 -16.40
N PHE A 318 -16.10 11.54 -15.51
CA PHE A 318 -15.76 11.12 -14.16
C PHE A 318 -16.52 11.97 -13.15
N GLN A 319 -17.24 11.34 -12.23
CA GLN A 319 -18.10 12.03 -11.26
C GLN A 319 -17.95 11.46 -9.86
N VAL A 320 -18.09 12.31 -8.85
CA VAL A 320 -18.09 11.89 -7.44
C VAL A 320 -19.30 12.47 -6.72
N LYS A 321 -20.09 11.59 -6.11
CA LYS A 321 -21.38 11.89 -5.47
C LYS A 321 -21.45 11.28 -4.07
N MET A 322 -22.44 11.70 -3.27
CA MET A 322 -22.82 10.93 -2.09
C MET A 322 -23.55 9.68 -2.53
N LEU A 323 -23.31 8.56 -1.83
CA LEU A 323 -24.11 7.35 -2.03
C LEU A 323 -25.60 7.65 -1.77
N PRO A 324 -26.52 7.31 -2.68
CA PRO A 324 -27.95 7.45 -2.46
C PRO A 324 -28.42 6.66 -1.22
N GLU A 325 -29.47 7.14 -0.54
CA GLU A 325 -29.98 6.50 0.69
C GLU A 325 -30.51 5.07 0.46
N ASP A 326 -31.00 4.79 -0.75
CA ASP A 326 -31.53 3.50 -1.18
C ASP A 326 -30.49 2.60 -1.86
N ALA A 327 -29.30 3.12 -2.16
CA ALA A 327 -28.22 2.36 -2.77
C ALA A 327 -27.45 1.54 -1.72
N ASP A 328 -27.20 0.27 -2.03
CA ASP A 328 -26.36 -0.58 -1.20
C ASP A 328 -24.90 -0.50 -1.66
N PRO A 329 -23.91 -0.22 -0.79
CA PRO A 329 -22.49 -0.21 -1.17
C PRO A 329 -22.00 -1.54 -1.76
N MET A 330 -22.68 -2.66 -1.49
CA MET A 330 -22.34 -4.00 -2.00
C MET A 330 -22.91 -4.29 -3.39
N ASP A 331 -23.82 -3.45 -3.89
CA ASP A 331 -24.23 -3.55 -5.28
C ASP A 331 -23.03 -3.22 -6.19
N VAL A 332 -22.69 -4.16 -7.09
CA VAL A 332 -21.49 -4.06 -7.92
C VAL A 332 -21.53 -2.85 -8.86
N ARG A 333 -22.73 -2.31 -9.12
CA ARG A 333 -22.97 -1.16 -10.01
C ARG A 333 -22.45 0.17 -9.45
N TYR A 334 -22.08 0.24 -8.17
CA TYR A 334 -21.59 1.46 -7.53
C TYR A 334 -20.10 1.34 -7.20
N ASN A 335 -19.26 2.24 -7.74
CA ASN A 335 -17.90 2.41 -7.22
C ASN A 335 -17.97 3.17 -5.89
N VAL A 336 -17.27 2.70 -4.85
CA VAL A 336 -17.45 3.22 -3.48
C VAL A 336 -16.14 3.77 -2.92
N ILE A 337 -16.25 4.92 -2.26
CA ILE A 337 -15.22 5.48 -1.38
C ILE A 337 -15.71 5.28 0.06
N GLN A 338 -15.14 4.30 0.77
CA GLN A 338 -15.51 3.97 2.15
C GLN A 338 -14.59 4.63 3.17
N TRP A 339 -15.19 5.04 4.29
CA TRP A 339 -14.48 5.60 5.44
C TRP A 339 -14.35 4.55 6.53
N VAL A 340 -13.12 4.25 6.97
CA VAL A 340 -12.85 3.19 7.95
C VAL A 340 -12.14 3.71 9.20
N HIS A 341 -12.51 3.13 10.33
CA HIS A 341 -11.92 3.40 11.64
C HIS A 341 -11.02 2.24 12.05
N ARG A 342 -9.83 2.57 12.57
CA ARG A 342 -8.83 1.63 13.09
C ARG A 342 -8.27 2.16 14.40
N SER A 343 -7.73 1.29 15.26
CA SER A 343 -7.04 1.66 16.50
C SER A 343 -5.65 2.22 16.25
N THR A 344 -5.02 1.81 15.15
CA THR A 344 -3.74 2.33 14.66
C THR A 344 -3.94 3.10 13.36
N ARG A 345 -3.11 4.12 13.12
CA ARG A 345 -3.01 4.69 11.77
C ARG A 345 -2.46 3.64 10.82
N GLY A 346 -2.90 3.70 9.57
CA GLY A 346 -2.69 2.62 8.63
C GLY A 346 -2.97 3.00 7.20
N TRP A 347 -2.84 2.02 6.32
CA TRP A 347 -2.97 2.21 4.89
C TRP A 347 -4.39 2.63 4.52
N SER A 348 -4.44 3.57 3.58
CA SER A 348 -5.57 3.65 2.68
C SER A 348 -5.19 2.89 1.42
N TYR A 349 -6.18 2.33 0.73
CA TYR A 349 -5.94 1.57 -0.48
C TYR A 349 -7.14 1.67 -1.42
N GLY A 350 -6.85 1.80 -2.71
CA GLY A 350 -7.80 1.54 -3.77
C GLY A 350 -7.67 0.10 -4.26
N SER A 351 -8.77 -0.65 -4.26
CA SER A 351 -8.86 -1.99 -4.84
C SER A 351 -9.93 -2.04 -5.92
N THR A 352 -9.87 -3.06 -6.78
CA THR A 352 -10.82 -3.23 -7.87
C THR A 352 -11.34 -4.64 -7.95
N ILE A 353 -12.62 -4.78 -8.27
CA ILE A 353 -13.16 -6.01 -8.87
C ILE A 353 -12.99 -5.85 -10.38
N SER A 354 -12.30 -6.78 -11.03
CA SER A 354 -12.00 -6.73 -12.46
C SER A 354 -12.22 -8.09 -13.10
N ASP A 355 -12.49 -8.10 -14.41
CA ASP A 355 -12.53 -9.32 -15.20
C ASP A 355 -11.09 -9.79 -15.51
N PRO A 356 -10.59 -10.89 -14.92
CA PRO A 356 -9.22 -11.36 -15.15
C PRO A 356 -8.99 -11.88 -16.57
N ARG A 357 -10.06 -12.02 -17.38
CA ARG A 357 -9.95 -12.42 -18.79
C ARG A 357 -9.50 -11.23 -19.65
N THR A 358 -9.95 -10.01 -19.33
CA THR A 358 -9.84 -8.83 -20.21
C THR A 358 -9.22 -7.59 -19.56
N GLY A 359 -9.17 -7.51 -18.23
CA GLY A 359 -8.68 -6.35 -17.48
C GLY A 359 -9.70 -5.22 -17.34
N GLU A 360 -10.96 -5.47 -17.73
CA GLU A 360 -12.06 -4.54 -17.51
C GLU A 360 -12.33 -4.40 -16.01
N ILE A 361 -12.22 -3.18 -15.49
CA ILE A 361 -12.60 -2.87 -14.12
C ILE A 361 -14.13 -2.80 -14.04
N ILE A 362 -14.71 -3.60 -13.15
CA ILE A 362 -16.16 -3.71 -12.92
C ILE A 362 -16.57 -2.79 -11.76
N LYS A 363 -15.76 -2.75 -10.69
CA LYS A 363 -16.02 -1.93 -9.49
C LYS A 363 -14.69 -1.43 -8.91
N GLY A 364 -14.62 -0.14 -8.63
CA GLY A 364 -13.61 0.49 -7.78
C GLY A 364 -14.07 0.54 -6.32
N HIS A 365 -13.17 0.20 -5.40
CA HIS A 365 -13.42 0.16 -3.96
C HIS A 365 -12.27 0.81 -3.20
N VAL A 366 -12.48 2.04 -2.74
CA VAL A 366 -11.47 2.84 -2.03
C VAL A 366 -11.71 2.78 -0.53
N SER A 367 -10.69 2.42 0.26
CA SER A 367 -10.73 2.38 1.72
C SER A 367 -9.84 3.45 2.34
N LEU A 368 -10.42 4.40 3.09
CA LEU A 368 -9.71 5.55 3.68
C LEU A 368 -9.74 5.54 5.20
N GLY A 369 -8.55 5.62 5.82
CA GLY A 369 -8.37 5.49 7.27
C GLY A 369 -8.55 6.79 8.06
N SER A 370 -9.33 6.74 9.15
CA SER A 370 -9.72 7.94 9.91
C SER A 370 -8.66 8.57 10.79
N LEU A 371 -7.62 7.83 11.18
CA LEU A 371 -6.60 8.34 12.12
C LEU A 371 -5.50 9.17 11.43
N ARG A 372 -5.35 9.05 10.11
CA ARG A 372 -4.27 9.71 9.36
C ARG A 372 -4.31 11.23 9.50
N ILE A 373 -5.50 11.83 9.43
CA ILE A 373 -5.69 13.28 9.57
C ILE A 373 -5.15 13.84 10.90
N ARG A 374 -5.17 13.03 11.97
CA ARG A 374 -4.63 13.43 13.29
C ARG A 374 -3.11 13.51 13.26
N GLN A 375 -2.45 12.66 12.48
CA GLN A 375 -1.01 12.74 12.30
C GLN A 375 -0.63 13.98 11.49
N ASP A 376 -1.32 14.25 10.38
CA ASP A 376 -1.05 15.44 9.56
C ASP A 376 -1.26 16.72 10.40
N PHE A 377 -2.31 16.76 11.23
CA PHE A 377 -2.54 17.82 12.20
C PHE A 377 -1.37 17.95 13.20
N MET A 378 -0.90 16.84 13.78
CA MET A 378 0.21 16.85 14.75
C MET A 378 1.54 17.27 14.13
N ILE A 379 1.78 16.95 12.84
CA ILE A 379 2.94 17.45 12.11
C ILE A 379 2.87 18.98 12.05
N ALA A 380 1.75 19.57 11.63
CA ALA A 380 1.59 21.02 11.65
C ALA A 380 1.77 21.60 13.07
N GLN A 381 1.13 20.99 14.08
CA GLN A 381 1.25 21.38 15.48
C GLN A 381 2.69 21.44 15.98
N ALA A 382 3.51 20.46 15.60
CA ALA A 382 4.89 20.38 16.00
C ALA A 382 5.76 21.45 15.32
N LEU A 383 5.52 21.73 14.05
CA LEU A 383 6.35 22.61 13.23
C LEU A 383 5.95 24.10 13.32
N MET A 384 4.73 24.40 13.75
CA MET A 384 4.25 25.76 13.96
C MET A 384 4.88 26.44 15.19
N ASN A 385 5.04 27.76 15.11
CA ASN A 385 5.55 28.58 16.20
C ASN A 385 4.45 28.84 17.24
N GLN A 386 4.51 28.14 18.37
CA GLN A 386 3.64 28.37 19.53
C GLN A 386 2.13 28.43 19.17
N PRO A 387 1.59 27.39 18.51
CA PRO A 387 0.26 27.45 17.91
C PRO A 387 -0.86 27.79 18.91
N PHE A 388 -0.72 27.43 20.19
CA PHE A 388 -1.77 27.67 21.20
C PHE A 388 -1.53 28.86 22.12
N ALA A 389 -0.43 29.62 21.96
CA ALA A 389 -0.08 30.76 22.82
C ALA A 389 -1.16 31.84 22.93
N ALA A 390 -1.89 32.08 21.83
CA ALA A 390 -2.99 33.05 21.81
C ALA A 390 -4.33 32.43 22.23
N SER A 391 -4.58 31.16 21.90
CA SER A 391 -5.83 30.45 22.19
C SER A 391 -5.73 28.95 21.83
N ASP A 392 -6.30 28.10 22.68
CA ASP A 392 -6.51 26.66 22.39
C ASP A 392 -7.39 26.40 21.15
N THR A 393 -8.13 27.41 20.68
CA THR A 393 -8.96 27.33 19.47
C THR A 393 -8.19 27.65 18.19
N ASN A 394 -6.91 28.03 18.28
CA ASN A 394 -6.07 28.36 17.13
C ASN A 394 -5.56 27.11 16.39
N HIS A 395 -6.50 26.31 15.88
CA HIS A 395 -6.21 25.04 15.20
C HIS A 395 -6.50 25.06 13.70
N GLN A 396 -6.98 26.18 13.15
CA GLN A 396 -7.49 26.22 11.78
C GLN A 396 -6.42 25.91 10.74
N GLN A 397 -5.22 26.50 10.84
CA GLN A 397 -4.13 26.24 9.89
C GLN A 397 -3.67 24.77 9.91
N MET A 398 -3.62 24.15 11.10
CA MET A 398 -3.30 22.73 11.25
C MET A 398 -4.37 21.84 10.61
N LEU A 399 -5.65 22.21 10.80
CA LEU A 399 -6.78 21.53 10.19
C LEU A 399 -6.79 21.69 8.66
N ASP A 400 -6.50 22.90 8.15
CA ASP A 400 -6.46 23.19 6.72
C ASP A 400 -5.37 22.36 6.01
N MET A 401 -4.17 22.28 6.60
CA MET A 401 -3.09 21.43 6.10
C MET A 401 -3.49 19.95 6.08
N ALA A 402 -4.14 19.48 7.16
CA ALA A 402 -4.60 18.10 7.26
C ALA A 402 -5.71 17.80 6.25
N LEU A 403 -6.63 18.73 6.00
CA LEU A 403 -7.69 18.60 4.98
C LEU A 403 -7.14 18.68 3.56
N ALA A 404 -6.11 19.49 3.31
CA ALA A 404 -5.38 19.49 2.04
C ALA A 404 -4.77 18.11 1.76
N ARG A 405 -4.24 17.43 2.79
CA ARG A 405 -3.78 16.05 2.63
C ARG A 405 -4.91 15.08 2.31
N ILE A 406 -6.06 15.23 2.97
CA ILE A 406 -7.22 14.36 2.73
C ILE A 406 -7.72 14.48 1.27
N ARG A 407 -7.69 15.67 0.68
CA ARG A 407 -8.00 15.86 -0.76
C ARG A 407 -7.03 15.07 -1.64
N GLN A 408 -5.73 15.26 -1.44
CA GLN A 408 -4.69 14.56 -2.19
C GLN A 408 -4.81 13.04 -2.04
N LEU A 409 -5.07 12.56 -0.82
CA LEU A 409 -5.23 11.14 -0.53
C LEU A 409 -6.46 10.57 -1.25
N SER A 410 -7.57 11.30 -1.25
CA SER A 410 -8.78 10.85 -1.96
C SER A 410 -8.52 10.71 -3.46
N ALA A 411 -7.82 11.67 -4.07
CA ALA A 411 -7.42 11.57 -5.47
C ALA A 411 -6.50 10.36 -5.70
N HIS A 412 -5.49 10.19 -4.84
CA HIS A 412 -4.53 9.09 -4.90
C HIS A 412 -5.19 7.71 -4.91
N GLU A 413 -6.05 7.42 -3.92
CA GLU A 413 -6.66 6.11 -3.80
C GLU A 413 -7.67 5.83 -4.92
N VAL A 414 -8.39 6.86 -5.38
CA VAL A 414 -9.25 6.75 -6.57
C VAL A 414 -8.42 6.41 -7.81
N GLY A 415 -7.22 6.98 -7.95
CA GLY A 415 -6.31 6.69 -9.06
C GLY A 415 -5.96 5.21 -9.20
N HIS A 416 -5.70 4.52 -8.08
CA HIS A 416 -5.50 3.06 -8.09
C HIS A 416 -6.72 2.32 -8.65
N THR A 417 -7.93 2.76 -8.28
CA THR A 417 -9.16 2.13 -8.77
C THR A 417 -9.53 2.50 -10.20
N LEU A 418 -8.87 3.49 -10.80
CA LEU A 418 -8.89 3.78 -12.23
C LEU A 418 -7.87 2.93 -13.02
N GLY A 419 -7.03 2.16 -12.32
CA GLY A 419 -6.03 1.29 -12.92
C GLY A 419 -4.62 1.87 -12.93
N PHE A 420 -4.31 2.86 -12.07
CA PHE A 420 -3.01 3.54 -12.09
C PHE A 420 -2.09 3.12 -10.94
N ALA A 421 -0.82 2.94 -11.26
CA ALA A 421 0.26 2.65 -10.31
C ALA A 421 0.89 3.94 -9.77
N HIS A 422 1.71 3.81 -8.72
CA HIS A 422 2.44 4.95 -8.16
C HIS A 422 3.43 5.54 -9.16
N ASN A 423 3.64 6.85 -9.09
CA ASN A 423 4.75 7.53 -9.76
C ASN A 423 5.56 8.33 -8.74
N PHE A 424 6.66 7.76 -8.27
CA PHE A 424 7.55 8.38 -7.28
C PHE A 424 8.61 9.30 -7.90
N ALA A 425 8.64 9.41 -9.23
CA ALA A 425 9.50 10.38 -9.93
C ALA A 425 8.82 11.75 -10.08
N ALA A 426 7.53 11.86 -9.75
CA ALA A 426 6.74 13.06 -9.95
C ALA A 426 7.11 14.19 -8.97
N SER A 427 7.65 13.88 -7.79
CA SER A 427 8.21 14.85 -6.83
C SER A 427 9.26 15.76 -7.48
N THR A 428 10.02 15.24 -8.45
CA THR A 428 11.10 15.97 -9.13
C THR A 428 10.64 16.88 -10.25
N ASN A 429 9.35 16.83 -10.63
CA ASN A 429 8.80 17.65 -11.70
C ASN A 429 7.48 18.28 -11.23
N GLU A 430 7.58 19.35 -10.44
CA GLU A 430 6.45 20.19 -10.02
C GLU A 430 5.29 19.43 -9.35
N ARG A 431 5.57 18.32 -8.66
CA ARG A 431 4.55 17.45 -8.05
C ARG A 431 3.50 17.00 -9.10
N ALA A 432 3.98 16.62 -10.29
CA ALA A 432 3.16 16.35 -11.47
C ALA A 432 2.15 15.19 -11.36
N SER A 433 2.04 14.51 -10.22
CA SER A 433 1.20 13.33 -10.06
C SER A 433 0.60 13.27 -8.65
N VAL A 434 -0.71 13.03 -8.55
CA VAL A 434 -1.32 12.63 -7.27
C VAL A 434 -0.93 11.22 -6.88
N MET A 435 -0.42 10.40 -7.81
CA MET A 435 0.06 9.02 -7.58
C MET A 435 1.44 8.95 -6.89
N ASP A 436 1.97 10.06 -6.41
CA ASP A 436 3.16 10.12 -5.54
C ASP A 436 2.77 10.10 -4.04
N TYR A 437 3.74 9.88 -3.16
CA TYR A 437 3.64 10.08 -1.72
C TYR A 437 4.39 11.34 -1.30
N PRO A 438 3.78 12.53 -1.41
CA PRO A 438 4.45 13.75 -0.95
C PRO A 438 4.54 13.77 0.58
N HIS A 439 5.66 14.23 1.12
CA HIS A 439 5.71 14.74 2.49
C HIS A 439 5.08 16.15 2.52
N PRO A 440 4.56 16.70 3.65
CA PRO A 440 4.18 18.11 3.66
C PRO A 440 5.39 18.99 3.28
N MET A 441 5.24 19.73 2.18
CA MET A 441 6.26 20.64 1.65
C MET A 441 6.21 21.96 2.41
N LEU A 442 7.07 22.10 3.42
CA LEU A 442 7.12 23.29 4.26
C LEU A 442 8.32 24.14 3.86
N ARG A 443 8.18 25.47 3.94
CA ARG A 443 9.25 26.42 3.56
C ARG A 443 9.53 27.40 4.69
N LEU A 444 10.77 27.87 4.78
CA LEU A 444 11.11 29.01 5.63
C LEU A 444 10.93 30.30 4.83
N LYS A 445 9.96 31.12 5.24
CA LYS A 445 9.68 32.44 4.64
C LYS A 445 9.82 33.51 5.71
N ASN A 446 10.71 34.48 5.51
CA ASN A 446 10.99 35.55 6.48
C ASN A 446 11.26 35.00 7.90
N ASP A 447 12.05 33.92 7.99
CA ASP A 447 12.37 33.25 9.27
C ASP A 447 11.14 32.66 10.01
N THR A 448 10.06 32.36 9.27
CA THR A 448 8.86 31.69 9.77
C THR A 448 8.56 30.44 8.96
N VAL A 449 8.02 29.41 9.60
CA VAL A 449 7.59 28.17 8.93
C VAL A 449 6.28 28.43 8.22
N ASP A 450 6.28 28.36 6.90
CA ASP A 450 5.11 28.49 6.05
C ASP A 450 4.58 27.10 5.68
N ILE A 451 3.30 26.88 5.98
CA ILE A 451 2.59 25.60 5.74
C ILE A 451 1.48 25.73 4.71
N SER A 452 1.31 26.90 4.09
CA SER A 452 0.19 27.19 3.19
C SER A 452 0.20 26.38 1.88
N GLU A 453 1.38 25.94 1.42
CA GLU A 453 1.56 25.16 0.18
C GLU A 453 2.00 23.71 0.43
N ALA A 454 1.71 23.17 1.62
CA ALA A 454 2.16 21.85 2.06
C ALA A 454 1.79 20.71 1.10
N TYR A 455 0.66 20.84 0.38
CA TYR A 455 0.18 19.86 -0.59
C TYR A 455 -0.31 20.53 -1.88
N ALA A 456 -0.08 19.87 -3.01
CA ALA A 456 -0.60 20.33 -4.30
C ALA A 456 -2.13 20.24 -4.37
N THR A 457 -2.74 21.05 -5.23
CA THR A 457 -4.18 21.11 -5.47
C THR A 457 -4.47 20.77 -6.94
N GLY A 458 -5.52 19.98 -7.18
CA GLY A 458 -5.92 19.56 -8.53
C GLY A 458 -5.19 18.32 -9.02
N ILE A 459 -5.41 17.98 -10.30
CA ILE A 459 -4.76 16.82 -10.94
C ILE A 459 -3.44 17.23 -11.62
N GLY A 460 -2.42 16.39 -11.53
CA GLY A 460 -1.10 16.69 -12.05
C GLY A 460 -0.95 16.47 -13.56
N ALA A 461 0.14 17.00 -14.14
CA ALA A 461 0.43 16.83 -15.57
C ALA A 461 0.67 15.36 -15.98
N TRP A 462 1.34 14.58 -15.12
CA TRP A 462 1.55 13.14 -15.33
C TRP A 462 0.24 12.34 -15.27
N ASP A 463 -0.66 12.71 -14.35
CA ASP A 463 -1.96 12.06 -14.23
C ASP A 463 -2.77 12.19 -15.53
N LYS A 464 -2.70 13.37 -16.18
CA LYS A 464 -3.31 13.60 -17.50
C LYS A 464 -2.70 12.72 -18.59
N VAL A 465 -1.39 12.49 -18.56
CA VAL A 465 -0.69 11.58 -19.50
C VAL A 465 -1.18 10.15 -19.31
N THR A 466 -1.23 9.68 -18.07
CA THR A 466 -1.70 8.33 -17.73
C THR A 466 -3.17 8.13 -18.14
N VAL A 467 -4.04 9.12 -17.91
CA VAL A 467 -5.43 9.09 -18.39
C VAL A 467 -5.52 9.13 -19.91
N ALA A 468 -4.70 9.92 -20.60
CA ALA A 468 -4.65 9.95 -22.06
C ALA A 468 -4.23 8.61 -22.67
N TYR A 469 -3.23 7.95 -22.08
CA TYR A 469 -2.82 6.61 -22.48
C TYR A 469 -3.96 5.61 -22.27
N SER A 470 -4.57 5.61 -21.09
CA SER A 470 -5.51 4.57 -20.70
C SER A 470 -6.89 4.75 -21.28
N TYR A 471 -7.38 5.98 -21.39
CA TYR A 471 -8.78 6.31 -21.72
C TYR A 471 -8.96 7.15 -22.98
N GLY A 472 -7.88 7.66 -23.59
CA GLY A 472 -7.97 8.46 -24.80
C GLY A 472 -8.44 7.67 -26.02
N ASP A 473 -9.27 8.32 -26.85
CA ASP A 473 -9.70 7.77 -28.14
C ASP A 473 -8.62 7.91 -29.20
N VAL A 474 -8.42 6.87 -30.01
CA VAL A 474 -7.44 6.89 -31.11
C VAL A 474 -7.95 7.82 -32.22
N PRO A 475 -7.16 8.83 -32.64
CA PRO A 475 -7.54 9.71 -33.73
C PRO A 475 -7.83 8.96 -35.04
N ALA A 476 -8.80 9.46 -35.81
CA ALA A 476 -9.19 8.84 -37.07
C ALA A 476 -8.00 8.73 -38.04
N GLY A 477 -7.76 7.51 -38.56
CA GLY A 477 -6.66 7.23 -39.49
C GLY A 477 -5.31 6.94 -38.84
N MET A 478 -5.21 6.98 -37.50
CA MET A 478 -4.01 6.60 -36.75
C MET A 478 -4.16 5.18 -36.18
N ASP A 479 -3.08 4.40 -36.14
CA ASP A 479 -3.06 3.14 -35.40
C ASP A 479 -2.85 3.38 -33.90
N GLU A 480 -3.43 2.50 -33.06
CA GLU A 480 -3.40 2.65 -31.61
C GLU A 480 -1.98 2.65 -31.04
N THR A 481 -1.07 1.85 -31.62
CA THR A 481 0.31 1.76 -31.11
C THR A 481 1.05 3.07 -31.32
N THR A 482 0.92 3.69 -32.49
CA THR A 482 1.49 5.00 -32.80
C THR A 482 0.91 6.09 -31.91
N TYR A 483 -0.41 6.09 -31.71
CA TYR A 483 -1.07 7.04 -30.80
C TYR A 483 -0.51 6.95 -29.38
N LEU A 484 -0.49 5.75 -28.79
CA LEU A 484 -0.03 5.53 -27.43
C LEU A 484 1.46 5.88 -27.24
N ARG A 485 2.31 5.52 -28.21
CA ARG A 485 3.73 5.90 -28.19
C ARG A 485 3.92 7.41 -28.27
N SER A 486 3.08 8.12 -29.04
CA SER A 486 3.17 9.57 -29.16
C SER A 486 2.86 10.29 -27.84
N ILE A 487 1.91 9.78 -27.05
CA ILE A 487 1.58 10.29 -25.72
C ILE A 487 2.79 10.17 -24.79
N LEU A 488 3.38 8.97 -24.71
CA LEU A 488 4.52 8.70 -23.84
C LEU A 488 5.75 9.49 -24.27
N LYS A 489 6.00 9.60 -25.57
CA LYS A 489 7.09 10.42 -26.10
C LYS A 489 6.90 11.89 -25.73
N THR A 490 5.71 12.43 -25.93
CA THR A 490 5.41 13.84 -25.60
C THR A 490 5.62 14.10 -24.11
N ALA A 491 5.16 13.19 -23.25
CA ALA A 491 5.38 13.28 -21.81
C ALA A 491 6.88 13.28 -21.46
N PHE A 492 7.64 12.36 -22.06
CA PHE A 492 9.09 12.29 -21.87
C PHE A 492 9.81 13.57 -22.34
N ASP A 493 9.46 14.09 -23.52
CA ASP A 493 10.02 15.33 -24.07
C ASP A 493 9.70 16.55 -23.18
N GLN A 494 8.58 16.53 -22.45
CA GLN A 494 8.18 17.54 -21.46
C GLN A 494 8.86 17.37 -20.09
N GLY A 495 9.75 16.41 -19.94
CA GLY A 495 10.42 16.14 -18.66
C GLY A 495 9.60 15.33 -17.67
N LEU A 496 8.41 14.85 -18.05
CA LEU A 496 7.63 13.96 -17.19
C LEU A 496 8.29 12.57 -17.17
N ARG A 497 8.50 12.03 -15.98
CA ARG A 497 9.21 10.76 -15.75
C ARG A 497 8.32 9.80 -14.97
N TYR A 498 8.58 8.51 -15.10
CA TYR A 498 7.83 7.47 -14.43
C TYR A 498 8.71 6.36 -13.89
N ILE A 499 8.70 6.23 -12.57
CA ILE A 499 9.35 5.16 -11.82
C ILE A 499 8.46 4.82 -10.62
N THR A 500 8.34 3.53 -10.33
CA THR A 500 7.33 3.03 -9.39
C THR A 500 7.93 2.21 -8.24
N ASP A 501 7.09 1.54 -7.48
CA ASP A 501 7.34 0.97 -6.14
C ASP A 501 8.67 0.21 -5.96
N SER A 502 9.08 -0.62 -6.93
CA SER A 502 10.29 -1.45 -6.82
C SER A 502 11.55 -0.63 -6.58
N ASP A 503 11.64 0.52 -7.24
CA ASP A 503 12.83 1.35 -7.25
C ASP A 503 12.81 2.33 -6.08
N ALA A 504 11.64 2.87 -5.74
CA ALA A 504 11.50 3.92 -4.73
C ALA A 504 11.44 3.37 -3.29
N ARG A 505 10.84 2.20 -3.05
CA ARG A 505 10.67 1.66 -1.68
C ARG A 505 11.91 0.95 -1.14
N ALA A 506 12.83 0.51 -2.00
CA ALA A 506 14.00 -0.22 -1.56
C ALA A 506 14.97 0.68 -0.79
N ARG A 507 15.31 0.32 0.46
CA ARG A 507 16.34 1.03 1.27
C ARG A 507 17.71 1.05 0.59
N GLY A 508 18.02 -0.02 -0.15
CA GLY A 508 19.21 -0.15 -1.00
C GLY A 508 19.02 0.38 -2.43
N GLY A 509 17.88 0.99 -2.74
CA GLY A 509 17.52 1.54 -4.05
C GLY A 509 18.60 2.46 -4.62
N ALA A 510 18.61 2.59 -5.95
CA ALA A 510 19.64 3.33 -6.66
C ALA A 510 19.08 4.49 -7.49
N HIS A 511 17.77 4.54 -7.72
CA HIS A 511 17.20 5.54 -8.62
C HIS A 511 17.36 6.95 -8.07
N ALA A 512 17.89 7.86 -8.89
CA ALA A 512 18.26 9.21 -8.47
C ALA A 512 17.05 10.09 -8.12
N ARG A 513 15.94 9.89 -8.82
CA ARG A 513 14.77 10.80 -8.79
C ARG A 513 13.50 10.16 -8.24
N ALA A 514 13.53 8.92 -7.73
CA ALA A 514 12.31 8.20 -7.36
C ALA A 514 12.33 7.84 -5.87
N HIS A 515 11.62 8.63 -5.07
CA HIS A 515 11.66 8.54 -3.62
C HIS A 515 10.28 8.71 -3.03
N LEU A 516 9.98 7.95 -1.97
CA LEU A 516 8.80 8.20 -1.17
C LEU A 516 9.07 9.41 -0.28
N TRP A 517 8.05 10.25 -0.09
CA TRP A 517 8.07 11.37 0.85
C TRP A 517 9.13 12.44 0.50
N ASP A 518 9.34 12.67 -0.79
CA ASP A 518 10.21 13.70 -1.36
C ASP A 518 9.37 14.76 -2.09
N ASN A 519 9.88 15.99 -2.20
CA ASN A 519 9.15 17.13 -2.77
C ASN A 519 9.98 17.99 -3.74
N ALA A 520 11.25 17.63 -3.97
CA ALA A 520 12.18 18.49 -4.70
C ALA A 520 12.81 17.80 -5.90
N GLU A 521 13.30 18.62 -6.83
CA GLU A 521 14.08 18.16 -7.98
C GLU A 521 15.40 17.50 -7.55
N ASN A 522 16.04 18.03 -6.51
CA ASN A 522 17.28 17.49 -5.95
C ASN A 522 17.10 17.10 -4.49
N ALA A 523 17.22 15.80 -4.21
CA ALA A 523 16.98 15.27 -2.88
C ALA A 523 18.00 15.75 -1.83
N SER A 524 19.25 16.05 -2.22
CA SER A 524 20.28 16.53 -1.30
C SER A 524 20.09 17.99 -0.88
N GLU A 525 19.70 18.85 -1.82
CA GLU A 525 19.39 20.26 -1.54
C GLU A 525 18.15 20.37 -0.63
N GLU A 526 17.12 19.55 -0.88
CA GLU A 526 15.94 19.51 -0.02
C GLU A 526 16.27 19.00 1.39
N LEU A 527 17.24 18.08 1.54
CA LEU A 527 17.69 17.64 2.87
C LEU A 527 18.26 18.81 3.67
N GLU A 528 19.09 19.65 3.04
CA GLU A 528 19.64 20.85 3.68
C GLU A 528 18.54 21.84 4.08
N ALA A 529 17.58 22.10 3.18
CA ALA A 529 16.43 22.96 3.44
C ALA A 529 15.57 22.43 4.61
N VAL A 530 15.31 21.12 4.63
CA VAL A 530 14.56 20.42 5.68
C VAL A 530 15.29 20.48 7.03
N LEU A 531 16.62 20.34 7.05
CA LEU A 531 17.42 20.49 8.27
C LEU A 531 17.39 21.92 8.81
N ALA A 532 17.47 22.93 7.93
CA ALA A 532 17.35 24.33 8.32
C ALA A 532 15.95 24.64 8.89
N LEU A 533 14.89 24.15 8.24
CA LEU A 533 13.51 24.29 8.70
C LEU A 533 13.30 23.61 10.06
N ARG A 534 13.78 22.37 10.20
CA ARG A 534 13.75 21.63 11.47
C ARG A 534 14.46 22.39 12.58
N ASN A 535 15.66 22.92 12.34
CA ASN A 535 16.39 23.69 13.33
C ASN A 535 15.58 24.91 13.82
N LYS A 536 14.98 25.64 12.88
CA LYS A 536 14.12 26.77 13.21
C LYS A 536 12.89 26.35 14.02
N ALA A 537 12.18 25.31 13.59
CA ALA A 537 10.99 24.83 14.29
C ALA A 537 11.32 24.28 15.70
N ILE A 538 12.45 23.59 15.87
CA ILE A 538 12.94 23.19 17.21
C ILE A 538 13.20 24.41 18.10
N SER A 539 13.76 25.48 17.55
CA SER A 539 14.00 26.71 18.33
C SER A 539 12.69 27.35 18.82
N ASN A 540 11.63 27.26 18.02
CA ASN A 540 10.30 27.80 18.31
C ASN A 540 9.48 26.91 19.27
N PHE A 541 9.75 25.60 19.31
CA PHE A 541 8.99 24.62 20.09
C PHE A 541 8.94 24.96 21.58
N SER A 542 7.76 24.92 22.20
CA SER A 542 7.55 25.32 23.60
C SER A 542 6.36 24.60 24.24
N GLU A 543 6.00 24.94 25.48
CA GLU A 543 4.76 24.47 26.11
C GLU A 543 3.50 24.86 25.33
N GLU A 544 3.55 25.96 24.56
CA GLU A 544 2.44 26.45 23.71
C GLU A 544 2.21 25.61 22.44
N ASN A 545 2.93 24.48 22.30
CA ASN A 545 2.65 23.47 21.30
C ASN A 545 1.63 22.41 21.77
N ILE A 546 1.14 22.49 23.01
CA ILE A 546 -0.02 21.73 23.52
C ILE A 546 -1.06 22.70 24.09
N ARG A 547 -2.27 22.21 24.34
CA ARG A 547 -3.39 23.03 24.85
C ARG A 547 -3.35 23.15 26.37
N ALA A 548 -4.07 24.15 26.90
CA ALA A 548 -4.26 24.28 28.33
C ALA A 548 -4.92 23.02 28.93
N GLY A 549 -4.35 22.52 30.03
CA GLY A 549 -4.83 21.32 30.74
C GLY A 549 -4.26 19.99 30.24
N GLU A 550 -3.52 19.98 29.13
CA GLU A 550 -2.75 18.80 28.73
C GLU A 550 -1.47 18.66 29.59
N PRO A 551 -1.06 17.44 29.96
CA PRO A 551 0.19 17.26 30.70
C PRO A 551 1.40 17.45 29.77
N TYR A 552 2.47 18.06 30.29
CA TYR A 552 3.74 18.26 29.59
C TYR A 552 4.29 17.00 28.91
N SER A 553 4.02 15.80 29.45
CA SER A 553 4.45 14.55 28.82
C SER A 553 3.94 14.36 27.40
N VAL A 554 2.85 15.03 26.99
CA VAL A 554 2.33 15.01 25.60
C VAL A 554 3.28 15.72 24.64
N LEU A 555 4.08 16.70 25.09
CA LEU A 555 5.05 17.39 24.24
C LEU A 555 6.08 16.42 23.64
N GLU A 556 6.40 15.32 24.32
CA GLU A 556 7.27 14.27 23.78
C GLU A 556 6.70 13.70 22.47
N ASP A 557 5.40 13.41 22.42
CA ASP A 557 4.73 12.84 21.23
C ASP A 557 4.60 13.88 20.10
N VAL A 558 4.33 15.14 20.45
CA VAL A 558 4.28 16.25 19.48
C VAL A 558 5.68 16.54 18.93
N PHE A 559 6.74 16.37 19.72
CA PHE A 559 8.11 16.66 19.30
C PHE A 559 8.70 15.61 18.35
N VAL A 560 8.23 14.35 18.40
CA VAL A 560 8.68 13.25 17.52
C VAL A 560 8.65 13.61 16.02
N PRO A 561 7.51 14.02 15.42
CA PRO A 561 7.46 14.34 13.99
C PRO A 561 8.36 15.52 13.61
N LEU A 562 8.63 16.45 14.54
CA LEU A 562 9.57 17.55 14.34
C LEU A 562 11.03 17.06 14.40
N TYR A 563 11.41 16.32 15.44
CA TYR A 563 12.78 15.86 15.60
C TYR A 563 13.22 14.93 14.47
N PHE A 564 12.35 14.02 14.02
CA PHE A 564 12.62 13.11 12.91
C PHE A 564 12.13 13.62 11.55
N TYR A 565 11.77 14.91 11.42
CA TYR A 565 11.22 15.49 10.18
C TYR A 565 12.11 15.22 8.94
N HIS A 566 13.43 15.17 9.13
CA HIS A 566 14.42 14.95 8.07
C HIS A 566 14.53 13.51 7.55
N ARG A 567 13.94 12.52 8.24
CA ARG A 567 14.21 11.09 7.98
C ARG A 567 13.97 10.63 6.55
N PHE A 568 12.91 11.14 5.92
CA PHE A 568 12.54 10.73 4.58
C PHE A 568 13.46 11.36 3.54
N GLN A 569 13.79 12.62 3.74
CA GLN A 569 14.73 13.31 2.88
C GLN A 569 16.15 12.73 3.01
N THR A 570 16.52 12.23 4.20
CA THR A 570 17.75 11.44 4.39
C THR A 570 17.72 10.15 3.55
N GLU A 571 16.60 9.43 3.52
CA GLU A 571 16.45 8.23 2.69
C GLU A 571 16.45 8.53 1.18
N ALA A 572 15.91 9.67 0.76
CA ALA A 572 15.99 10.13 -0.62
C ALA A 572 17.44 10.50 -1.01
N ALA A 573 18.07 11.41 -0.26
CA ALA A 573 19.41 11.92 -0.56
C ALA A 573 20.50 10.83 -0.56
N VAL A 574 20.43 9.86 0.36
CA VAL A 574 21.45 8.80 0.46
C VAL A 574 21.45 7.86 -0.75
N LYS A 575 20.34 7.78 -1.51
CA LYS A 575 20.28 6.97 -2.75
C LYS A 575 21.04 7.60 -3.91
N LEU A 576 21.36 8.89 -3.86
CA LEU A 576 22.24 9.53 -4.83
C LEU A 576 23.69 9.01 -4.71
N ILE A 577 24.11 8.59 -3.52
CA ILE A 577 25.45 8.03 -3.29
C ILE A 577 25.51 6.60 -3.84
N GLY A 578 26.36 6.34 -4.83
CA GLY A 578 26.33 5.11 -5.61
C GLY A 578 25.03 4.97 -6.42
N GLY A 579 24.37 6.10 -6.70
CA GLY A 579 23.09 6.19 -7.40
C GLY A 579 23.21 5.98 -8.91
N LEU A 580 22.06 5.75 -9.53
CA LEU A 580 21.87 5.53 -10.95
C LEU A 580 20.69 6.38 -11.45
N GLU A 581 20.78 6.84 -12.68
CA GLU A 581 19.68 7.45 -13.42
C GLU A 581 19.29 6.51 -14.57
N TYR A 582 18.05 6.06 -14.58
CA TYR A 582 17.50 5.15 -15.60
C TYR A 582 15.99 5.32 -15.71
N ASP A 583 15.46 5.08 -16.90
CA ASP A 583 14.04 5.02 -17.19
C ASP A 583 13.63 3.57 -17.44
N TYR A 584 12.33 3.28 -17.52
CA TYR A 584 11.84 2.02 -18.09
C TYR A 584 11.95 2.03 -19.63
N ALA A 585 13.16 2.32 -20.11
CA ALA A 585 13.47 2.63 -21.49
C ALA A 585 13.10 1.48 -22.43
N VAL A 586 12.41 1.82 -23.52
CA VAL A 586 12.06 0.87 -24.59
C VAL A 586 12.95 1.11 -25.81
N LYS A 587 13.37 0.04 -26.49
CA LYS A 587 14.22 0.13 -27.69
C LYS A 587 13.60 1.06 -28.75
N GLY A 588 14.40 1.97 -29.30
CA GLY A 588 13.97 2.94 -30.32
C GLY A 588 13.46 4.26 -29.77
N THR A 589 13.79 4.58 -28.51
CA THR A 589 13.44 5.83 -27.83
C THR A 589 14.71 6.53 -27.35
N ASP A 590 14.59 7.81 -27.00
CA ASP A 590 15.69 8.63 -26.47
C ASP A 590 15.79 8.55 -24.93
N GLU A 591 15.12 7.57 -24.31
CA GLU A 591 15.07 7.37 -22.87
C GLU A 591 16.40 6.89 -22.29
N THR A 592 16.67 7.24 -21.04
CA THR A 592 17.92 6.87 -20.38
C THR A 592 17.88 5.38 -20.02
N ILE A 593 18.71 4.56 -20.66
CA ILE A 593 18.78 3.14 -20.31
C ILE A 593 19.33 2.97 -18.88
N VAL A 594 20.53 3.48 -18.63
CA VAL A 594 21.15 3.59 -17.31
C VAL A 594 22.44 4.41 -17.39
N LYS A 595 22.66 5.27 -16.41
CA LYS A 595 23.95 5.94 -16.19
C LYS A 595 24.24 6.12 -14.71
N THR A 596 25.51 6.18 -14.35
CA THR A 596 25.94 6.57 -12.99
C THR A 596 25.79 8.08 -12.81
N LEU A 597 25.44 8.51 -11.61
CA LEU A 597 25.37 9.94 -11.30
C LEU A 597 26.75 10.61 -11.33
N PRO A 598 26.85 11.89 -11.72
CA PRO A 598 28.09 12.66 -11.66
C PRO A 598 28.70 12.67 -10.26
N LYS A 599 30.04 12.60 -10.16
CA LYS A 599 30.75 12.60 -8.88
C LYS A 599 30.35 13.76 -7.97
N GLU A 600 30.19 14.96 -8.53
CA GLU A 600 29.82 16.16 -7.79
C GLU A 600 28.47 16.02 -7.09
N GLU A 601 27.46 15.52 -7.80
CA GLU A 601 26.12 15.28 -7.22
C GLU A 601 26.16 14.25 -6.09
N GLN A 602 26.89 13.15 -6.28
CA GLN A 602 27.08 12.14 -5.23
C GLN A 602 27.85 12.70 -4.01
N GLN A 603 28.78 13.63 -4.25
CA GLN A 603 29.60 14.23 -3.22
C GLN A 603 28.83 15.29 -2.42
N ASN A 604 27.94 16.05 -3.07
CA ASN A 604 27.01 16.96 -2.42
C ASN A 604 26.00 16.18 -1.57
N ALA A 605 25.46 15.08 -2.11
CA ALA A 605 24.60 14.18 -1.35
C ALA A 605 25.30 13.60 -0.11
N LEU A 606 26.56 13.14 -0.25
CA LEU A 606 27.35 12.69 0.89
C LEU A 606 27.54 13.79 1.93
N SER A 607 27.84 15.03 1.50
CA SER A 607 27.98 16.17 2.42
C SER A 607 26.70 16.42 3.22
N ALA A 608 25.54 16.49 2.55
CA ALA A 608 24.25 16.69 3.19
C ALA A 608 23.90 15.55 4.17
N ILE A 609 24.20 14.30 3.80
CA ILE A 609 24.04 13.12 4.67
C ILE A 609 24.95 13.20 5.90
N LEU A 610 26.18 13.67 5.77
CA LEU A 610 27.08 13.80 6.93
C LEU A 610 26.62 14.87 7.91
N THR A 611 25.86 15.89 7.48
CA THR A 611 25.23 16.86 8.39
C THR A 611 24.19 16.21 9.29
N THR A 612 23.49 15.14 8.86
CA THR A 612 22.57 14.40 9.74
C THR A 612 23.29 13.52 10.78
N LEU A 613 24.63 13.47 10.72
CA LEU A 613 25.51 12.80 11.68
C LEU A 613 26.37 13.80 12.48
N ASP A 614 26.03 15.09 12.44
CA ASP A 614 26.69 16.09 13.28
C ASP A 614 25.99 16.23 14.65
N ALA A 615 26.79 16.38 15.70
CA ALA A 615 26.28 16.49 17.07
C ALA A 615 25.49 17.78 17.31
N GLU A 616 25.82 18.91 16.67
CA GLU A 616 25.04 20.15 16.79
C GLU A 616 23.68 19.99 16.10
N THR A 617 23.62 19.22 15.02
CA THR A 617 22.36 18.91 14.31
C THR A 617 21.44 17.95 15.08
N LEU A 618 22.00 16.91 15.71
CA LEU A 618 21.23 15.87 16.41
C LEU A 618 20.92 16.20 17.87
N ALA A 619 21.71 17.03 18.55
CA ALA A 619 21.46 17.41 19.93
C ALA A 619 20.14 18.17 20.06
N ILE A 620 19.27 17.73 20.98
CA ILE A 620 18.08 18.50 21.35
C ILE A 620 18.56 19.69 22.19
N PRO A 621 18.22 20.94 21.87
CA PRO A 621 18.73 22.08 22.63
C PRO A 621 18.42 21.95 24.12
N GLU A 622 19.40 22.24 24.97
CA GLU A 622 19.30 21.99 26.42
C GLU A 622 18.07 22.67 27.05
N ALA A 623 17.69 23.85 26.56
CA ALA A 623 16.49 24.57 26.99
C ALA A 623 15.17 23.82 26.71
N LYS A 624 15.13 22.94 25.71
CA LYS A 624 13.95 22.14 25.34
C LYS A 624 13.85 20.85 26.15
N LEU A 625 14.97 20.33 26.69
CA LEU A 625 14.96 19.10 27.49
C LEU A 625 14.07 19.20 28.73
N ASN A 626 13.94 20.41 29.31
CA ASN A 626 13.06 20.66 30.45
C ASN A 626 11.56 20.50 30.12
N LEU A 627 11.19 20.43 28.84
CA LEU A 627 9.81 20.21 28.39
C LEU A 627 9.40 18.73 28.40
N PHE A 628 10.33 17.80 28.62
CA PHE A 628 10.10 16.35 28.52
C PHE A 628 10.21 15.65 29.90
N PRO A 629 9.24 15.86 30.81
CA PRO A 629 9.23 15.14 32.08
C PRO A 629 8.90 13.65 31.87
N PRO A 630 9.11 12.79 32.88
CA PRO A 630 8.54 11.46 32.89
C PRO A 630 7.04 11.47 32.58
N ARG A 631 6.57 10.43 31.90
CA ARG A 631 5.18 10.32 31.46
C ARG A 631 4.20 10.44 32.63
N ALA A 632 3.15 11.25 32.47
CA ALA A 632 2.08 11.39 33.45
C ALA A 632 1.26 10.09 33.57
N TYR A 633 0.64 9.86 34.73
CA TYR A 633 -0.23 8.70 34.94
C TYR A 633 -1.38 8.69 33.91
N GLY A 634 -1.55 7.57 33.21
CA GLY A 634 -2.53 7.43 32.11
C GLY A 634 -1.99 7.79 30.72
N TYR A 635 -0.79 8.37 30.60
CA TYR A 635 -0.18 8.77 29.34
C TYR A 635 1.02 7.87 29.00
N TRP A 636 0.76 6.60 28.68
CA TRP A 636 1.83 5.65 28.38
C TRP A 636 2.58 5.98 27.07
N ARG A 637 3.81 5.50 26.92
CA ARG A 637 4.52 5.55 25.63
C ARG A 637 3.83 4.62 24.64
N THR A 638 3.69 5.07 23.41
CA THR A 638 3.08 4.31 22.31
C THR A 638 4.10 4.07 21.20
N ARG A 639 3.68 3.54 20.03
CA ARG A 639 4.52 3.48 18.82
C ARG A 639 4.91 4.88 18.29
N GLU A 640 4.17 5.91 18.70
CA GLU A 640 4.36 7.30 18.27
C GLU A 640 5.29 8.08 19.20
N SER A 641 5.66 7.52 20.37
CA SER A 641 6.51 8.17 21.37
C SER A 641 7.99 7.82 21.16
N PHE A 642 8.90 8.69 21.58
CA PHE A 642 10.31 8.31 21.74
C PHE A 642 10.44 7.05 22.60
N LYS A 643 11.28 6.12 22.15
CA LYS A 643 11.69 4.97 22.95
C LYS A 643 12.87 5.37 23.83
N SER A 644 12.99 4.76 25.02
CA SER A 644 13.96 5.17 26.05
C SER A 644 14.66 3.97 26.67
N ASN A 645 15.98 4.07 26.81
CA ASN A 645 16.79 3.14 27.60
C ASN A 645 17.00 3.63 29.05
N MET A 646 16.44 4.77 29.42
CA MET A 646 16.57 5.40 30.75
C MET A 646 15.35 5.15 31.65
N GLY A 647 14.55 4.12 31.34
CA GLY A 647 13.32 3.83 32.06
C GLY A 647 12.28 4.95 31.90
N VAL A 648 11.87 5.55 33.01
CA VAL A 648 10.83 6.60 33.01
C VAL A 648 11.32 7.95 32.50
N ALA A 649 12.63 8.20 32.54
CA ALA A 649 13.21 9.45 32.08
C ALA A 649 13.20 9.57 30.55
N PHE A 650 13.26 10.81 30.06
CA PHE A 650 13.48 11.10 28.65
C PHE A 650 14.94 10.79 28.27
N ASP A 651 15.14 10.11 27.14
CA ASP A 651 16.44 9.62 26.68
C ASP A 651 16.94 10.43 25.48
N ALA A 652 17.55 11.58 25.76
CA ALA A 652 18.04 12.49 24.73
C ALA A 652 19.21 11.90 23.91
N LEU A 653 20.03 11.02 24.52
CA LEU A 653 21.10 10.31 23.80
C LEU A 653 20.52 9.19 22.94
N GLY A 654 19.49 8.50 23.43
CA GLY A 654 18.72 7.51 22.68
C GLY A 654 18.09 8.10 21.42
N ALA A 655 17.50 9.29 21.50
CA ALA A 655 16.98 10.00 20.32
C ALA A 655 18.06 10.23 19.24
N ALA A 656 19.25 10.70 19.64
CA ALA A 656 20.38 10.89 18.74
C ALA A 656 20.94 9.55 18.22
N ALA A 657 20.97 8.51 19.05
CA ALA A 657 21.37 7.16 18.64
C ALA A 657 20.43 6.61 17.55
N THR A 658 19.12 6.78 17.72
CA THR A 658 18.10 6.37 16.75
C THR A 658 18.24 7.13 15.43
N ALA A 659 18.39 8.45 15.46
CA ALA A 659 18.54 9.26 14.24
C ALA A 659 19.85 8.95 13.47
N SER A 660 20.96 8.83 14.20
CA SER A 660 22.26 8.48 13.59
C SER A 660 22.27 7.06 13.05
N ASP A 661 21.68 6.09 13.77
CA ASP A 661 21.61 4.71 13.30
C ASP A 661 20.80 4.55 12.02
N MET A 662 19.69 5.26 11.90
CA MET A 662 18.89 5.30 10.67
C MET A 662 19.73 5.78 9.48
N THR A 663 20.43 6.91 9.65
CA THR A 663 21.30 7.47 8.59
C THR A 663 22.42 6.49 8.23
N LEU A 664 23.14 5.96 9.23
CA LEU A 664 24.27 5.07 9.01
C LEU A 664 23.85 3.75 8.38
N GLY A 665 22.75 3.16 8.83
CA GLY A 665 22.21 1.92 8.27
C GLY A 665 21.72 2.09 6.83
N LEU A 666 21.27 3.29 6.47
CA LEU A 666 21.05 3.65 5.08
C LEU A 666 22.39 3.79 4.36
N LEU A 667 23.28 4.71 4.75
CA LEU A 667 24.54 5.00 4.04
C LEU A 667 25.40 3.75 3.81
N LEU A 668 25.54 2.90 4.83
CA LEU A 668 26.36 1.68 4.82
C LEU A 668 25.58 0.42 4.39
N HIS A 669 24.43 0.57 3.72
CA HIS A 669 23.70 -0.57 3.18
C HIS A 669 24.57 -1.38 2.21
N PRO A 670 24.59 -2.73 2.33
CA PRO A 670 25.51 -3.59 1.57
C PRO A 670 25.39 -3.44 0.05
N GLU A 671 24.18 -3.30 -0.48
CA GLU A 671 23.96 -3.12 -1.93
C GLU A 671 24.59 -1.82 -2.45
N ARG A 672 24.48 -0.73 -1.68
CA ARG A 672 25.09 0.57 -2.04
C ARG A 672 26.61 0.50 -1.92
N ALA A 673 27.11 -0.09 -0.84
CA ALA A 673 28.55 -0.28 -0.65
C ALA A 673 29.17 -1.10 -1.80
N ASN A 674 28.50 -2.18 -2.21
CA ASN A 674 28.92 -2.99 -3.35
C ASN A 674 28.86 -2.19 -4.67
N ARG A 675 27.80 -1.40 -4.90
CA ARG A 675 27.72 -0.52 -6.08
C ARG A 675 28.87 0.49 -6.13
N LEU A 676 29.21 1.12 -5.01
CA LEU A 676 30.32 2.08 -4.95
C LEU A 676 31.67 1.44 -5.31
N VAL A 677 31.90 0.19 -4.87
CA VAL A 677 33.08 -0.58 -5.29
C VAL A 677 33.05 -0.81 -6.81
N GLN A 678 31.93 -1.28 -7.35
CA GLN A 678 31.79 -1.59 -8.77
C GLN A 678 31.92 -0.34 -9.65
N GLN A 679 31.22 0.74 -9.31
CA GLN A 679 31.24 1.99 -10.06
C GLN A 679 32.65 2.59 -10.11
N LYS A 680 33.36 2.62 -8.98
CA LYS A 680 34.75 3.11 -8.92
C LYS A 680 35.72 2.25 -9.74
N ALA A 681 35.50 0.93 -9.80
CA ALA A 681 36.30 0.03 -10.60
C ALA A 681 36.08 0.23 -12.12
N LEU A 682 34.87 0.61 -12.53
CA LEU A 682 34.52 0.86 -13.92
C LEU A 682 34.88 2.28 -14.37
N ASP A 683 34.74 3.28 -13.49
CA ASP A 683 35.14 4.66 -13.71
C ASP A 683 35.89 5.22 -12.49
N PRO A 684 37.23 5.35 -12.56
CA PRO A 684 38.04 5.90 -11.46
C PRO A 684 37.67 7.34 -11.06
N LYS A 685 36.96 8.09 -11.94
CA LYS A 685 36.57 9.48 -11.69
C LYS A 685 35.34 9.61 -10.79
N THR A 686 34.56 8.56 -10.59
CA THR A 686 33.41 8.59 -9.67
C THR A 686 33.83 8.48 -8.19
N ILE A 687 32.88 8.64 -7.27
CA ILE A 687 33.11 8.38 -5.84
C ILE A 687 33.13 6.87 -5.57
N GLY A 688 34.07 6.41 -4.75
CA GLY A 688 34.17 5.01 -4.33
C GLY A 688 33.79 4.79 -2.87
N LEU A 689 33.69 3.52 -2.46
CA LEU A 689 33.38 3.17 -1.08
C LEU A 689 34.44 3.72 -0.11
N GLU A 690 35.71 3.68 -0.49
CA GLU A 690 36.81 4.24 0.31
C GLU A 690 36.66 5.75 0.54
N ASP A 691 36.25 6.50 -0.50
CA ASP A 691 35.98 7.94 -0.40
C ASP A 691 34.87 8.21 0.63
N VAL A 692 33.78 7.42 0.59
CA VAL A 692 32.66 7.50 1.54
C VAL A 692 33.10 7.15 2.96
N LEU A 693 33.82 6.05 3.15
CA LEU A 693 34.30 5.59 4.47
C LEU A 693 35.25 6.61 5.12
N ASN A 694 36.16 7.19 4.33
CA ASN A 694 37.11 8.18 4.82
C ASN A 694 36.40 9.47 5.27
N GLN A 695 35.44 9.95 4.48
CA GLN A 695 34.66 11.14 4.83
C GLN A 695 33.72 10.91 6.01
N LEU A 696 33.09 9.73 6.07
CA LEU A 696 32.27 9.33 7.21
C LEU A 696 33.08 9.32 8.51
N VAL A 697 34.23 8.62 8.52
CA VAL A 697 35.10 8.58 9.71
C VAL A 697 35.58 9.98 10.08
N LYS A 698 35.96 10.80 9.09
CA LYS A 698 36.37 12.18 9.36
C LYS A 698 35.24 12.97 10.02
N ALA A 699 34.00 12.88 9.51
CA ALA A 699 32.87 13.61 10.04
C ALA A 699 32.49 13.15 11.46
N THR A 700 32.53 11.84 11.74
CA THR A 700 32.04 11.31 13.02
C THR A 700 33.11 11.15 14.10
N PHE A 701 34.39 11.09 13.77
CA PHE A 701 35.48 10.97 14.77
C PHE A 701 36.27 12.27 15.00
N SER A 702 35.99 13.32 14.21
CA SER A 702 36.49 14.66 14.52
C SER A 702 35.78 15.23 15.76
N PRO A 703 36.47 16.02 16.60
CA PRO A 703 35.82 16.71 17.71
C PRO A 703 34.70 17.63 17.19
N SER A 704 33.47 17.41 17.65
CA SER A 704 32.31 18.28 17.45
C SER A 704 31.58 18.46 18.78
N GLY A 705 30.82 19.55 18.90
CA GLY A 705 30.10 19.92 20.12
C GLY A 705 30.81 20.97 20.99
N LYS A 706 30.10 22.05 21.31
CA LYS A 706 30.55 23.16 22.16
C LYS A 706 30.31 22.87 23.65
N THR A 707 29.26 22.12 23.98
CA THR A 707 28.88 21.78 25.36
C THR A 707 29.24 20.33 25.71
N GLN A 708 29.28 19.99 27.01
CA GLN A 708 29.53 18.59 27.42
C GLN A 708 28.43 17.66 26.92
N TYR A 709 27.17 18.10 26.91
CA TYR A 709 26.06 17.33 26.37
C TYR A 709 26.26 17.02 24.87
N GLN A 710 26.64 18.01 24.07
CA GLN A 710 26.93 17.78 22.64
C GLN A 710 28.11 16.82 22.43
N LYS A 711 29.11 16.80 23.33
CA LYS A 711 30.19 15.81 23.28
C LYS A 711 29.68 14.38 23.55
N GLU A 712 28.71 14.19 24.44
CA GLU A 712 28.10 12.86 24.65
C GLU A 712 27.21 12.43 23.47
N VAL A 713 26.55 13.39 22.80
CA VAL A 713 25.89 13.14 21.51
C VAL A 713 26.92 12.70 20.46
N GLN A 714 28.07 13.37 20.38
CA GLN A 714 29.16 12.97 19.49
C GLN A 714 29.69 11.55 19.79
N ASN A 715 29.86 11.22 21.07
CA ASN A 715 30.24 9.87 21.51
C ASN A 715 29.22 8.83 21.04
N THR A 716 27.93 9.13 21.15
CA THR A 716 26.84 8.28 20.65
C THR A 716 26.97 8.03 19.15
N ILE A 717 27.22 9.07 18.36
CA ILE A 717 27.39 8.99 16.89
C ILE A 717 28.64 8.16 16.53
N GLN A 718 29.76 8.36 17.23
CA GLN A 718 30.99 7.57 17.06
C GLN A 718 30.74 6.08 17.30
N TYR A 719 30.03 5.76 18.38
CA TYR A 719 29.67 4.38 18.71
C TYR A 719 28.81 3.76 17.61
N ARG A 720 27.75 4.45 17.17
CA ARG A 720 26.88 3.94 16.10
C ARG A 720 27.64 3.76 14.79
N THR A 721 28.53 4.69 14.45
CA THR A 721 29.37 4.56 13.24
C THR A 721 30.21 3.29 13.30
N LEU A 722 30.87 3.03 14.44
CA LEU A 722 31.68 1.83 14.62
C LEU A 722 30.84 0.55 14.51
N GLN A 723 29.67 0.51 15.16
CA GLN A 723 28.75 -0.63 15.11
C GLN A 723 28.30 -0.96 13.68
N GLN A 724 27.94 0.06 12.89
CA GLN A 724 27.51 -0.11 11.50
C GLN A 724 28.64 -0.54 10.57
N LEU A 725 29.87 -0.06 10.78
CA LEU A 725 31.06 -0.55 10.07
C LEU A 725 31.31 -2.04 10.37
N MET A 726 31.28 -2.44 11.64
CA MET A 726 31.41 -3.84 12.05
C MET A 726 30.31 -4.71 11.41
N GLN A 727 29.06 -4.25 11.45
CA GLN A 727 27.93 -4.95 10.84
C GLN A 727 28.12 -5.14 9.32
N LEU A 728 28.51 -4.09 8.58
CA LEU A 728 28.75 -4.19 7.14
C LEU A 728 29.89 -5.17 6.81
N SER A 729 30.97 -5.18 7.62
CA SER A 729 32.11 -6.07 7.42
C SER A 729 31.74 -7.57 7.52
N LEU A 730 30.68 -7.91 8.25
CA LEU A 730 30.18 -9.28 8.41
C LEU A 730 28.95 -9.59 7.54
N HIS A 731 28.35 -8.59 6.90
CA HIS A 731 27.08 -8.77 6.19
C HIS A 731 27.20 -9.83 5.07
N LYS A 732 26.23 -10.75 5.00
CA LYS A 732 26.24 -11.87 4.04
C LYS A 732 26.18 -11.41 2.58
N ASN A 733 25.50 -10.30 2.31
CA ASN A 733 25.38 -9.72 0.97
C ASN A 733 26.52 -8.73 0.63
N ALA A 734 27.48 -8.48 1.52
CA ALA A 734 28.62 -7.61 1.21
C ALA A 734 29.71 -8.39 0.45
N LEU A 735 30.24 -7.81 -0.62
CA LEU A 735 31.32 -8.39 -1.42
C LEU A 735 32.63 -8.48 -0.61
N PRO A 736 33.55 -9.41 -0.92
CA PRO A 736 34.88 -9.47 -0.29
C PRO A 736 35.66 -8.15 -0.36
N GLN A 737 35.56 -7.41 -1.47
CA GLN A 737 36.19 -6.09 -1.65
C GLN A 737 35.59 -5.05 -0.69
N THR A 738 34.26 -5.01 -0.57
CA THR A 738 33.54 -4.18 0.40
C THR A 738 34.02 -4.49 1.82
N LYS A 739 34.06 -5.78 2.18
CA LYS A 739 34.54 -6.22 3.49
C LYS A 739 35.99 -5.81 3.73
N GLY A 740 36.86 -5.94 2.73
CA GLY A 740 38.26 -5.53 2.81
C GLY A 740 38.43 -4.05 3.14
N MET A 741 37.75 -3.16 2.39
CA MET A 741 37.82 -1.70 2.60
C MET A 741 37.26 -1.29 3.97
N VAL A 742 36.16 -1.90 4.39
CA VAL A 742 35.56 -1.63 5.71
C VAL A 742 36.47 -2.14 6.83
N ASN A 743 37.08 -3.32 6.68
CA ASN A 743 38.02 -3.85 7.67
C ASN A 743 39.27 -2.98 7.81
N GLU A 744 39.84 -2.49 6.72
CA GLU A 744 40.97 -1.54 6.79
C GLU A 744 40.57 -0.25 7.51
N THR A 745 39.35 0.24 7.28
CA THR A 745 38.81 1.41 7.99
C THR A 745 38.70 1.15 9.49
N ILE A 746 38.19 -0.02 9.91
CA ILE A 746 38.11 -0.42 11.32
C ILE A 746 39.51 -0.53 11.94
N ASP A 747 40.48 -1.09 11.22
CA ASP A 747 41.86 -1.26 11.72
C ASP A 747 42.58 0.09 11.84
N ARG A 748 42.33 1.02 10.92
CA ARG A 748 42.81 2.41 11.03
C ARG A 748 42.22 3.11 12.25
N LEU A 749 40.91 2.99 12.47
CA LEU A 749 40.25 3.52 13.67
C LEU A 749 40.85 2.94 14.95
N ALA A 750 41.13 1.63 14.99
CA ALA A 750 41.76 0.99 16.14
C ALA A 750 43.11 1.64 16.50
N ARG A 751 43.96 1.90 15.48
CA ARG A 751 45.27 2.55 15.64
C ARG A 751 45.16 4.01 16.07
N GLU A 752 44.13 4.73 15.63
CA GLU A 752 43.88 6.13 16.02
C GLU A 752 43.34 6.22 17.45
N LEU A 753 42.37 5.38 17.81
CA LEU A 753 41.75 5.33 19.12
C LEU A 753 42.71 4.88 20.21
N SER A 754 43.64 3.96 19.91
CA SER A 754 44.64 3.50 20.89
C SER A 754 45.63 4.58 21.33
N LYS A 755 45.70 5.70 20.60
CA LYS A 755 46.55 6.87 20.94
C LYS A 755 45.83 7.90 21.82
N LYS A 756 44.52 7.75 22.01
CA LYS A 756 43.70 8.67 22.79
C LYS A 756 43.57 8.15 24.23
N GLU A 757 43.69 9.06 25.19
CA GLU A 757 43.68 8.71 26.61
C GLU A 757 42.30 8.82 27.27
N ASP A 758 41.30 9.36 26.58
CA ASP A 758 39.95 9.52 27.12
C ASP A 758 39.22 8.18 27.26
N ALA A 759 38.31 8.12 28.24
CA ALA A 759 37.62 6.88 28.61
C ALA A 759 36.78 6.31 27.47
N PHE A 760 36.17 7.16 26.64
CA PHE A 760 35.28 6.73 25.58
C PHE A 760 36.05 6.14 24.40
N SER A 761 37.15 6.78 23.97
CA SER A 761 38.05 6.22 22.96
C SER A 761 38.62 4.86 23.38
N LYS A 762 38.96 4.70 24.67
CA LYS A 762 39.38 3.41 25.24
C LYS A 762 38.27 2.35 25.18
N GLN A 763 37.01 2.72 25.39
CA GLN A 763 35.89 1.81 25.21
C GLN A 763 35.75 1.38 23.75
N LEU A 764 35.77 2.30 22.79
CA LEU A 764 35.71 1.97 21.35
C LEU A 764 36.85 1.06 20.91
N SER A 765 38.07 1.30 21.39
CA SER A 765 39.22 0.43 21.13
C SER A 765 39.01 -0.99 21.69
N ARG A 766 38.37 -1.12 22.86
CA ARG A 766 38.01 -2.41 23.46
C ARG A 766 36.95 -3.15 22.63
N GLU A 767 35.93 -2.44 22.15
CA GLU A 767 34.91 -3.01 21.23
C GLU A 767 35.56 -3.60 19.97
N ILE A 768 36.48 -2.86 19.33
CA ILE A 768 37.21 -3.36 18.16
C ILE A 768 38.04 -4.60 18.49
N THR A 769 38.71 -4.60 19.63
CA THR A 769 39.53 -5.74 20.06
C THR A 769 38.68 -7.00 20.27
N ILE A 770 37.53 -6.87 20.94
CA ILE A 770 36.58 -7.97 21.15
C ILE A 770 36.06 -8.49 19.81
N PHE A 771 35.59 -7.57 18.95
CA PHE A 771 35.10 -7.88 17.61
C PHE A 771 36.13 -8.63 16.77
N ARG A 772 37.40 -8.21 16.78
CA ARG A 772 38.49 -8.87 16.04
C ARG A 772 38.84 -10.25 16.58
N THR A 773 38.64 -10.47 17.88
CA THR A 773 38.95 -11.75 18.53
C THR A 773 37.89 -12.82 18.21
N LYS A 774 36.60 -12.43 18.19
CA LYS A 774 35.48 -13.34 17.95
C LYS A 774 34.38 -12.67 17.12
N PRO A 775 34.62 -12.39 15.82
CA PRO A 775 33.67 -11.68 14.97
C PRO A 775 32.33 -12.41 14.84
N GLU A 776 32.32 -13.74 14.93
CA GLU A 776 31.12 -14.57 14.88
C GLU A 776 30.14 -14.32 16.03
N ASN A 777 30.61 -13.73 17.13
CA ASN A 777 29.78 -13.40 18.29
C ASN A 777 29.29 -11.94 18.26
N PHE A 778 29.62 -11.17 17.22
CA PHE A 778 29.17 -9.79 17.12
C PHE A 778 27.65 -9.71 16.98
N THR A 779 27.02 -9.02 17.92
CA THR A 779 25.63 -8.58 17.83
C THR A 779 25.61 -7.07 17.92
N SER A 780 24.93 -6.42 16.97
CA SER A 780 24.80 -4.96 16.98
C SER A 780 24.00 -4.54 18.22
N VAL A 781 24.48 -3.53 18.94
CA VAL A 781 23.74 -3.00 20.09
C VAL A 781 22.39 -2.44 19.64
N VAL A 782 21.33 -2.91 20.29
CA VAL A 782 19.95 -2.48 20.02
C VAL A 782 19.81 -1.00 20.39
N VAL A 783 19.46 -0.18 19.40
CA VAL A 783 19.04 1.20 19.62
C VAL A 783 17.54 1.27 19.90
N PRO A 784 17.06 2.31 20.59
CA PRO A 784 15.63 2.56 20.68
C PRO A 784 15.03 2.63 19.26
N GLU A 785 13.91 1.93 19.06
CA GLU A 785 13.22 1.90 17.77
C GLU A 785 12.79 3.32 17.36
N ILE A 786 13.00 3.67 16.10
CA ILE A 786 12.52 4.95 15.57
C ILE A 786 10.99 4.96 15.62
N PRO A 787 10.37 5.98 16.25
CA PRO A 787 8.91 6.07 16.27
C PRO A 787 8.36 6.12 14.86
N ASP A 788 7.14 5.61 14.73
CA ASP A 788 6.46 5.53 13.45
C ASP A 788 6.39 6.88 12.77
N GLY A 789 6.57 6.85 11.45
CA GLY A 789 6.91 8.04 10.74
C GLY A 789 5.91 8.56 9.77
N SER A 790 5.75 7.80 8.70
CA SER A 790 4.92 8.21 7.58
C SER A 790 3.49 8.30 8.07
N PRO A 791 2.63 9.22 7.59
CA PRO A 791 1.23 9.31 8.03
C PRO A 791 0.45 7.98 8.02
N ILE A 792 0.94 6.97 7.30
CA ILE A 792 0.42 5.60 7.17
C ILE A 792 1.09 4.55 8.09
N GLY A 793 2.08 4.91 8.92
CA GLY A 793 2.81 4.03 9.85
C GLY A 793 4.19 3.55 9.36
N SER A 794 4.81 2.57 10.01
CA SER A 794 5.99 1.84 9.54
C SER A 794 5.60 0.53 8.82
N PHE A 795 6.39 0.12 7.82
CA PHE A 795 6.09 -1.03 6.95
C PHE A 795 7.09 -2.19 7.13
N GLN A 796 6.58 -3.43 7.15
CA GLN A 796 7.31 -4.62 6.72
C GLN A 796 6.80 -5.01 5.33
N CYS A 797 7.70 -5.17 4.35
CA CYS A 797 7.35 -5.49 2.96
C CYS A 797 6.43 -6.71 2.81
N PHE A 798 5.16 -6.47 2.50
CA PHE A 798 4.30 -7.45 1.85
C PHE A 798 4.21 -7.13 0.36
N THR A 799 4.82 -7.97 -0.46
CA THR A 799 4.47 -8.08 -1.88
C THR A 799 3.05 -8.61 -1.96
N ILE A 800 2.07 -7.72 -2.13
CA ILE A 800 0.77 -8.13 -2.65
C ILE A 800 1.01 -8.27 -4.15
N HIS A 801 1.27 -9.49 -4.60
CA HIS A 801 1.12 -9.78 -6.02
C HIS A 801 -0.39 -9.71 -6.33
N PRO A 802 -0.80 -8.96 -7.37
CA PRO A 802 -2.16 -9.02 -7.86
C PRO A 802 -2.53 -10.43 -8.33
#